data_AF-A0A0C3HDF6-F1
#
_entry.id   AF-A0A0C3HDF6-F1
#
_cell.length_a   1.000
_cell.length_b   1.000
_cell.length_c   1.000
_cell.angle_alpha   90.00
_cell.angle_beta   90.00
_cell.angle_gamma   90.00
#
_symmetry.space_group_name_H-M   'P 1'
#
loop_
_entity.id
_entity.type
_entity.pdbx_description
1 polymer ?
#
loop_
_entity_poly.entity_id
_entity_poly.type
_entity_poly.pdbx_seq_one_letter_code
_entity_poly.pdbx_strand_id
1 'polypeptide(L)'
;MSAAKVITAYQGADGTVKKVSHALPSTLRPKEILVKITHSGLCYTDVHAIHYNSVLGHEGVGIVQAVGSEVTQFKVGDRAGGGFLRNSCGHCKYCLSGDDMWCYERDIFIESDKSRNSGTLADYYIGVETYLHKIPDSLSSQDAAPLQCAGATVYSALVDSVKPGQRVGVVGIGGLGHLAIQFAAKMGAEVVVFSSTADKEKEARGFGASEFYLSEDPGKIVKPIDVLIAAGSGYPDWEKYLNNKILARKGVIVPLGAGTSMDLPGSPMLFDGYSVKMSLVATRKVHDDMLEFAAYHSVKPTIETFELSEKGIEAALGKLQGHFVCFYDNSNESYPRQGLVSPPASLEASSDITPRPVGLELERSVSSKFPSIYFLDYQLYQRSIAELPRITYVVPPGLEALTKDIGENAKIYFKRIHPWMPFLSKILFNERLLSPFTPRGLEVSLLFACVNLVCSVPGEERTRTSEYLVIKSTLLEAEVAGVLSLRVFQAWILLCVYEIGHAIYPSAYVSIGACAKYGAALGLSRHSPSGPEETSNWIEAEERTRAWWAVIILDRFLNLGCPDRSLSTEEPVSNTILPIDDASWDQGTRKDNHLYTLSTPISPLMGRFGLMAQAASLLGRVMNFLAEFRDGTTFSTEEATILQRALAALVIVANEEGSARGIGVCTPTVLCLSARITLALHAYSKNPALKSSNYDPEIDIITGGVAYDMMRLCQWAISKILKDVDEEISPFPLSTAYYTAVAYLNLHYRDNNPEYLERLSELKTLLTICNERWKVGGKSYSLQTLPNSGTRLFNASLRSIFEDD
;
A
#
# COMPACT_ATOMS: atom_id res chain seq x y z
N MET A 1 -47.35 8.69 7.28
CA MET A 1 -46.06 8.97 7.95
C MET A 1 -46.00 8.11 9.20
N SER A 2 -45.16 7.07 9.22
CA SER A 2 -44.89 6.31 10.46
C SER A 2 -44.25 7.24 11.47
N ALA A 3 -44.75 7.31 12.70
CA ALA A 3 -44.12 8.09 13.77
C ALA A 3 -42.67 7.59 13.96
N ALA A 4 -41.72 8.52 14.15
CA ALA A 4 -40.33 8.16 14.41
C ALA A 4 -40.25 7.37 15.72
N LYS A 5 -39.62 6.19 15.69
CA LYS A 5 -39.46 5.35 16.88
C LYS A 5 -38.51 6.06 17.85
N VAL A 6 -39.00 6.41 19.03
CA VAL A 6 -38.19 7.02 20.10
C VAL A 6 -37.50 5.91 20.88
N ILE A 7 -36.20 6.08 21.13
CA ILE A 7 -35.34 5.14 21.86
C ILE A 7 -34.76 5.81 23.10
N THR A 8 -34.41 5.01 24.09
CA THR A 8 -33.66 5.43 25.27
C THR A 8 -32.16 5.43 24.97
N ALA A 9 -31.47 6.48 25.41
CA ALA A 9 -30.02 6.53 25.48
C ALA A 9 -29.56 7.20 26.78
N TYR A 10 -28.31 6.97 27.16
CA TYR A 10 -27.71 7.53 28.36
C TYR A 10 -26.55 8.45 28.00
N GLN A 11 -26.74 9.74 28.25
CA GLN A 11 -25.85 10.81 27.85
C GLN A 11 -25.11 11.37 29.06
N GLY A 12 -23.81 11.59 28.89
CA GLY A 12 -23.02 12.33 29.87
C GLY A 12 -23.26 13.82 29.73
N ALA A 13 -23.58 14.51 30.81
CA ALA A 13 -23.67 15.96 30.88
C ALA A 13 -23.20 16.45 32.26
N ASP A 14 -22.24 17.38 32.27
CA ASP A 14 -21.73 18.04 33.48
C ASP A 14 -21.22 17.07 34.56
N GLY A 15 -20.60 15.94 34.17
CA GLY A 15 -20.10 14.95 35.13
C GLY A 15 -21.16 13.97 35.64
N THR A 16 -22.38 14.03 35.11
CA THR A 16 -23.49 13.14 35.48
C THR A 16 -24.04 12.41 34.26
N VAL A 17 -24.67 11.25 34.49
CA VAL A 17 -25.36 10.49 33.44
C VAL A 17 -26.84 10.84 33.47
N LYS A 18 -27.41 11.13 32.31
CA LYS A 18 -28.85 11.42 32.15
C LYS A 18 -29.47 10.53 31.11
N LYS A 19 -30.65 10.00 31.43
CA LYS A 19 -31.51 9.31 30.48
C LYS A 19 -32.11 10.34 29.52
N VAL A 20 -31.91 10.12 28.24
CA VAL A 20 -32.39 10.96 27.16
C VAL A 20 -33.18 10.14 26.15
N SER A 21 -34.10 10.80 25.44
CA SER A 21 -34.88 10.19 24.38
C SER A 21 -34.36 10.65 23.02
N HIS A 22 -33.99 9.71 22.16
CA HIS A 22 -33.57 10.00 20.79
C HIS A 22 -34.56 9.44 19.79
N ALA A 23 -34.89 10.21 18.75
CA ALA A 23 -35.66 9.68 17.63
C ALA A 23 -34.72 8.90 16.71
N LEU A 24 -35.06 7.63 16.42
CA LEU A 24 -34.40 6.91 15.34
C LEU A 24 -34.74 7.57 14.00
N PRO A 25 -33.77 7.67 13.08
CA PRO A 25 -34.03 8.18 11.75
C PRO A 25 -35.04 7.27 11.03
N SER A 26 -35.91 7.87 10.21
CA SER A 26 -36.92 7.14 9.43
C SER A 26 -36.30 6.26 8.33
N THR A 27 -35.06 6.55 7.92
CA THR A 27 -34.30 5.79 6.92
C THR A 27 -32.81 5.70 7.31
N LEU A 28 -32.20 4.54 7.00
CA LEU A 28 -30.76 4.32 7.11
C LEU A 28 -30.04 4.83 5.86
N ARG A 29 -28.84 5.39 6.02
CA ARG A 29 -27.95 5.69 4.89
C ARG A 29 -27.49 4.36 4.24
N PRO A 30 -27.00 4.37 2.98
CA PRO A 30 -26.79 3.14 2.22
C PRO A 30 -25.93 2.08 2.92
N LYS A 31 -24.88 2.48 3.65
CA LYS A 31 -23.97 1.57 4.37
C LYS A 31 -24.18 1.51 5.89
N GLU A 32 -25.26 2.13 6.39
CA GLU A 32 -25.58 2.12 7.81
C GLU A 32 -26.28 0.81 8.22
N ILE A 33 -26.04 0.39 9.45
CA ILE A 33 -26.65 -0.77 10.09
C ILE A 33 -27.26 -0.31 11.41
N LEU A 34 -28.51 -0.65 11.63
CA LEU A 34 -29.18 -0.48 12.91
C LEU A 34 -29.01 -1.73 13.76
N VAL A 35 -28.31 -1.61 14.88
CA VAL A 35 -28.07 -2.68 15.84
C VAL A 35 -28.93 -2.43 17.08
N LYS A 36 -29.75 -3.41 17.49
CA LYS A 36 -30.36 -3.40 18.83
C LYS A 36 -29.30 -3.86 19.82
N ILE A 37 -28.87 -2.96 20.69
CA ILE A 37 -27.85 -3.26 21.69
C ILE A 37 -28.41 -4.28 22.67
N THR A 38 -27.58 -5.27 23.01
CA THR A 38 -27.87 -6.27 24.03
C THR A 38 -26.94 -6.13 25.21
N HIS A 39 -25.67 -5.79 24.92
CA HIS A 39 -24.61 -5.62 25.90
C HIS A 39 -23.75 -4.44 25.49
N SER A 40 -23.26 -3.68 26.46
CA SER A 40 -22.22 -2.69 26.22
C SER A 40 -21.28 -2.64 27.42
N GLY A 41 -19.99 -2.59 27.15
CA GLY A 41 -18.96 -2.41 28.18
C GLY A 41 -18.84 -0.95 28.62
N LEU A 42 -18.38 -0.76 29.86
CA LEU A 42 -18.02 0.54 30.42
C LEU A 42 -16.50 0.62 30.54
N CYS A 43 -15.92 1.56 29.81
CA CYS A 43 -14.48 1.80 29.80
C CYS A 43 -14.15 3.11 30.52
N TYR A 44 -12.92 3.27 30.99
CA TYR A 44 -12.49 4.51 31.66
C TYR A 44 -12.57 5.72 30.72
N THR A 45 -12.51 5.50 29.41
CA THR A 45 -12.82 6.51 28.39
C THR A 45 -14.22 7.09 28.55
N ASP A 46 -15.22 6.33 29.03
CA ASP A 46 -16.56 6.86 29.28
C ASP A 46 -16.61 7.81 30.48
N VAL A 47 -15.71 7.64 31.46
CA VAL A 47 -15.48 8.59 32.56
C VAL A 47 -14.96 9.92 32.02
N HIS A 48 -14.08 9.90 31.01
CA HIS A 48 -13.67 11.12 30.33
C HIS A 48 -14.80 11.69 29.47
N ALA A 49 -15.53 10.84 28.76
CA ALA A 49 -16.61 11.23 27.84
C ALA A 49 -17.83 11.86 28.53
N ILE A 50 -18.02 11.62 29.84
CA ILE A 50 -19.17 12.14 30.61
C ILE A 50 -19.30 13.67 30.57
N HIS A 51 -18.22 14.37 30.26
CA HIS A 51 -18.18 15.84 30.17
C HIS A 51 -18.49 16.40 28.76
N TYR A 52 -18.69 15.55 27.75
CA TYR A 52 -18.72 15.97 26.33
C TYR A 52 -20.12 16.11 25.72
N ASN A 53 -21.18 16.02 26.54
CA ASN A 53 -22.57 16.12 26.09
C ASN A 53 -22.86 15.18 24.91
N SER A 54 -22.56 13.89 25.13
CA SER A 54 -22.65 12.80 24.15
C SER A 54 -23.19 11.53 24.82
N VAL A 55 -23.88 10.68 24.04
CA VAL A 55 -24.29 9.36 24.51
C VAL A 55 -23.04 8.52 24.78
N LEU A 56 -23.03 7.83 25.92
CA LEU A 56 -21.87 7.09 26.41
C LEU A 56 -21.75 5.69 25.78
N GLY A 57 -20.62 5.02 26.00
CA GLY A 57 -20.32 3.64 25.59
C GLY A 57 -19.78 3.50 24.17
N HIS A 58 -18.65 2.81 24.06
CA HIS A 58 -18.02 2.41 22.78
C HIS A 58 -17.61 0.95 22.74
N GLU A 59 -18.27 0.13 23.55
CA GLU A 59 -18.03 -1.30 23.69
C GLU A 59 -19.32 -2.10 23.44
N GLY A 60 -20.10 -1.69 22.44
CA GLY A 60 -21.45 -2.21 22.20
C GLY A 60 -21.50 -3.48 21.37
N VAL A 61 -22.34 -4.44 21.77
CA VAL A 61 -22.67 -5.66 21.03
C VAL A 61 -24.18 -5.86 20.98
N GLY A 62 -24.70 -6.22 19.82
CA GLY A 62 -26.13 -6.40 19.62
C GLY A 62 -26.51 -7.22 18.41
N ILE A 63 -27.81 -7.20 18.11
CA ILE A 63 -28.40 -7.92 16.98
C ILE A 63 -28.76 -6.92 15.89
N VAL A 64 -28.34 -7.19 14.66
CA VAL A 64 -28.70 -6.38 13.49
C VAL A 64 -30.21 -6.44 13.26
N GLN A 65 -30.87 -5.28 13.28
CA GLN A 65 -32.32 -5.14 13.11
C GLN A 65 -32.71 -4.63 11.73
N ALA A 66 -31.87 -3.77 11.15
CA ALA A 66 -32.06 -3.25 9.80
C ALA A 66 -30.71 -2.90 9.18
N VAL A 67 -30.65 -2.94 7.85
CA VAL A 67 -29.47 -2.62 7.06
C VAL A 67 -29.83 -1.63 5.96
N GLY A 68 -28.89 -0.74 5.62
CA GLY A 68 -28.99 0.16 4.49
C GLY A 68 -28.92 -0.59 3.16
N SER A 69 -29.26 0.12 2.07
CA SER A 69 -29.40 -0.46 0.73
C SER A 69 -28.11 -0.99 0.10
N GLU A 70 -26.94 -0.55 0.57
CA GLU A 70 -25.62 -0.95 0.08
C GLU A 70 -24.85 -1.82 1.07
N VAL A 71 -25.45 -2.21 2.20
CA VAL A 71 -24.81 -3.11 3.15
C VAL A 71 -24.66 -4.51 2.54
N THR A 72 -23.44 -5.03 2.59
CA THR A 72 -23.07 -6.34 2.04
C THR A 72 -22.47 -7.27 3.10
N GLN A 73 -21.93 -6.73 4.19
CA GLN A 73 -21.21 -7.51 5.19
C GLN A 73 -22.11 -8.16 6.24
N PHE A 74 -23.27 -7.58 6.51
CA PHE A 74 -24.20 -8.01 7.55
C PHE A 74 -25.60 -8.21 7.00
N LYS A 75 -26.36 -9.09 7.66
CA LYS A 75 -27.81 -9.25 7.45
C LYS A 75 -28.55 -9.11 8.78
N VAL A 76 -29.86 -8.86 8.69
CA VAL A 76 -30.75 -8.86 9.86
C VAL A 76 -30.65 -10.20 10.59
N GLY A 77 -30.50 -10.13 11.92
CA GLY A 77 -30.28 -11.28 12.79
C GLY A 77 -28.81 -11.57 13.13
N ASP A 78 -27.84 -11.01 12.39
CA ASP A 78 -26.43 -11.17 12.73
C ASP A 78 -26.08 -10.50 14.06
N ARG A 79 -25.07 -11.02 14.75
CA ARG A 79 -24.46 -10.39 15.93
C ARG A 79 -23.34 -9.45 15.49
N ALA A 80 -23.45 -8.17 15.86
CA ALA A 80 -22.49 -7.14 15.51
C ALA A 80 -21.98 -6.40 16.75
N GLY A 81 -20.67 -6.12 16.78
CA GLY A 81 -20.01 -5.26 17.76
C GLY A 81 -19.49 -3.97 17.14
N GLY A 82 -19.50 -2.88 17.89
CA GLY A 82 -18.99 -1.57 17.44
C GLY A 82 -18.06 -0.93 18.46
N GLY A 83 -16.78 -0.80 18.09
CA GLY A 83 -15.69 -0.28 18.92
C GLY A 83 -15.46 1.22 18.85
N PHE A 84 -14.25 1.66 19.21
CA PHE A 84 -13.90 3.10 19.33
C PHE A 84 -13.87 3.86 17.98
N LEU A 85 -13.34 3.23 16.92
CA LEU A 85 -13.29 3.78 15.56
C LEU A 85 -14.66 3.59 14.88
N ARG A 86 -15.23 4.68 14.33
CA ARG A 86 -16.58 4.72 13.77
C ARG A 86 -16.61 4.91 12.27
N ASN A 87 -15.67 5.69 11.73
CA ASN A 87 -15.52 5.92 10.29
C ASN A 87 -14.11 6.40 9.92
N SER A 88 -13.80 6.45 8.62
CA SER A 88 -12.61 7.12 8.07
C SER A 88 -12.83 7.45 6.59
N CYS A 89 -11.99 8.30 6.00
CA CYS A 89 -12.18 8.73 4.60
C CYS A 89 -12.08 7.61 3.55
N GLY A 90 -11.48 6.46 3.87
CA GLY A 90 -11.41 5.31 2.97
C GLY A 90 -10.47 5.46 1.77
N HIS A 91 -9.80 6.60 1.60
CA HIS A 91 -8.95 6.87 0.42
C HIS A 91 -7.55 7.40 0.74
N CYS A 92 -7.25 7.80 1.98
CA CYS A 92 -5.91 8.23 2.35
C CYS A 92 -4.94 7.05 2.48
N LYS A 93 -3.64 7.31 2.50
CA LYS A 93 -2.62 6.26 2.61
C LYS A 93 -2.84 5.31 3.80
N TYR A 94 -3.33 5.83 4.92
CA TYR A 94 -3.60 5.05 6.13
C TYR A 94 -4.83 4.15 5.95
N CYS A 95 -5.93 4.68 5.40
CA CYS A 95 -7.11 3.87 5.11
C CYS A 95 -6.82 2.76 4.10
N LEU A 96 -6.00 3.06 3.08
CA LEU A 96 -5.64 2.11 2.02
C LEU A 96 -4.59 1.08 2.47
N SER A 97 -3.76 1.38 3.48
CA SER A 97 -2.83 0.41 4.07
C SER A 97 -3.47 -0.46 5.16
N GLY A 98 -4.73 -0.20 5.53
CA GLY A 98 -5.39 -0.87 6.66
C GLY A 98 -5.08 -0.26 8.02
N ASP A 99 -4.47 0.93 8.04
CA ASP A 99 -4.11 1.75 9.20
C ASP A 99 -5.15 2.86 9.47
N ASP A 100 -6.42 2.57 9.22
CA ASP A 100 -7.53 3.52 9.22
C ASP A 100 -7.72 4.30 10.53
N MET A 101 -7.27 3.74 11.66
CA MET A 101 -7.20 4.45 12.95
C MET A 101 -6.27 5.68 12.92
N TRP A 102 -5.34 5.77 11.98
CA TRP A 102 -4.42 6.89 11.79
C TRP A 102 -4.90 7.89 10.72
N CYS A 103 -6.08 7.68 10.15
CA CYS A 103 -6.67 8.64 9.21
C CYS A 103 -6.91 10.00 9.91
N TYR A 104 -6.57 11.09 9.21
CA TYR A 104 -6.81 12.46 9.69
C TYR A 104 -8.29 12.86 9.64
N GLU A 105 -9.06 12.20 8.78
CA GLU A 105 -10.51 12.34 8.63
C GLU A 105 -11.25 11.14 9.26
N ARG A 106 -10.63 10.50 10.27
CA ARG A 106 -11.31 9.45 11.03
C ARG A 106 -12.42 10.05 11.87
N ASP A 107 -13.40 9.21 12.16
CA ASP A 107 -14.44 9.49 13.11
C ASP A 107 -14.36 8.49 14.26
N ILE A 108 -14.42 8.97 15.51
CA ILE A 108 -14.31 8.18 16.73
C ILE A 108 -15.48 8.46 17.66
N PHE A 109 -15.72 7.56 18.63
CA PHE A 109 -16.86 7.58 19.55
C PHE A 109 -17.27 8.95 20.13
N ILE A 110 -16.34 9.84 20.48
CA ILE A 110 -16.67 11.18 21.04
C ILE A 110 -16.72 12.31 19.99
N GLU A 111 -16.20 12.09 18.79
CA GLU A 111 -16.11 13.06 17.69
C GLU A 111 -17.22 12.87 16.64
N SER A 112 -17.92 11.74 16.72
CA SER A 112 -18.93 11.30 15.74
C SER A 112 -20.22 12.10 15.71
N ASP A 113 -20.89 12.01 14.55
CA ASP A 113 -22.12 12.72 14.20
C ASP A 113 -23.18 12.60 15.31
N LYS A 114 -23.26 13.64 16.15
CA LYS A 114 -24.20 13.71 17.28
C LYS A 114 -25.66 13.59 16.85
N SER A 115 -25.98 13.80 15.57
CA SER A 115 -27.34 13.62 15.04
C SER A 115 -27.74 12.14 14.86
N ARG A 116 -26.79 11.20 14.94
CA ARG A 116 -27.00 9.76 14.67
C ARG A 116 -26.89 8.84 15.89
N ASN A 117 -26.79 9.40 17.10
CA ASN A 117 -26.56 8.68 18.36
C ASN A 117 -25.29 7.79 18.30
N SER A 118 -24.16 8.34 18.69
CA SER A 118 -22.84 7.72 18.54
C SER A 118 -22.44 6.72 19.64
N GLY A 119 -23.18 6.70 20.75
CA GLY A 119 -22.90 5.86 21.89
C GLY A 119 -23.69 4.56 21.91
N THR A 120 -23.17 3.59 22.65
CA THR A 120 -23.73 2.23 22.77
C THR A 120 -24.39 1.97 24.12
N LEU A 121 -24.33 2.91 25.07
CA LEU A 121 -25.24 2.94 26.23
C LEU A 121 -26.60 3.50 25.79
N ALA A 122 -27.28 2.74 24.94
CA ALA A 122 -28.58 3.06 24.36
C ALA A 122 -29.29 1.78 23.90
N ASP A 123 -30.60 1.86 23.65
CA ASP A 123 -31.37 0.72 23.14
C ASP A 123 -30.89 0.28 21.74
N TYR A 124 -30.41 1.23 20.94
CA TYR A 124 -29.96 1.01 19.58
C TYR A 124 -28.72 1.83 19.25
N TYR A 125 -27.91 1.28 18.35
CA TYR A 125 -26.71 1.90 17.81
C TYR A 125 -26.76 1.85 16.27
N ILE A 126 -26.39 2.94 15.62
CA ILE A 126 -26.24 3.01 14.16
C ILE A 126 -24.75 3.07 13.83
N GLY A 127 -24.25 2.04 13.15
CA GLY A 127 -22.86 1.95 12.71
C GLY A 127 -22.76 1.85 11.19
N VAL A 128 -21.58 2.15 10.64
CA VAL A 128 -21.26 1.89 9.23
C VAL A 128 -20.72 0.47 9.11
N GLU A 129 -21.19 -0.32 8.13
CA GLU A 129 -20.92 -1.76 8.04
C GLU A 129 -19.43 -2.14 8.18
N THR A 130 -18.53 -1.30 7.65
CA THR A 130 -17.10 -1.60 7.66
C THR A 130 -16.46 -1.44 9.05
N TYR A 131 -17.09 -0.71 9.97
CA TYR A 131 -16.59 -0.48 11.35
C TYR A 131 -17.43 -1.22 12.40
N LEU A 132 -18.26 -2.15 11.93
CA LEU A 132 -18.94 -3.12 12.76
C LEU A 132 -18.26 -4.47 12.55
N HIS A 133 -18.12 -5.22 13.64
CA HIS A 133 -17.39 -6.47 13.68
C HIS A 133 -18.36 -7.62 13.96
N LYS A 134 -18.26 -8.71 13.20
CA LYS A 134 -19.07 -9.91 13.47
C LYS A 134 -18.59 -10.56 14.75
N ILE A 135 -19.53 -10.95 15.61
CA ILE A 135 -19.19 -11.63 16.86
C ILE A 135 -19.20 -13.15 16.62
N PRO A 136 -18.07 -13.86 16.82
CA PRO A 136 -18.02 -15.31 16.68
C PRO A 136 -19.04 -16.03 17.58
N ASP A 137 -19.61 -17.13 17.09
CA ASP A 137 -20.66 -17.88 17.81
C ASP A 137 -20.17 -18.45 19.14
N SER A 138 -18.89 -18.83 19.23
CA SER A 138 -18.28 -19.35 20.46
C SER A 138 -18.01 -18.28 21.52
N LEU A 139 -18.13 -16.99 21.16
CA LEU A 139 -17.89 -15.86 22.04
C LEU A 139 -19.23 -15.24 22.46
N SER A 140 -19.51 -15.24 23.76
CA SER A 140 -20.76 -14.69 24.29
C SER A 140 -20.82 -13.17 24.10
N SER A 141 -22.02 -12.58 24.01
CA SER A 141 -22.13 -11.12 23.77
C SER A 141 -21.60 -10.29 24.92
N GLN A 142 -21.77 -10.76 26.15
CA GLN A 142 -21.21 -10.13 27.36
C GLN A 142 -19.66 -10.16 27.35
N ASP A 143 -19.04 -11.24 26.86
CA ASP A 143 -17.58 -11.36 26.78
C ASP A 143 -17.04 -10.55 25.59
N ALA A 144 -17.78 -10.48 24.50
CA ALA A 144 -17.38 -9.76 23.29
C ALA A 144 -17.44 -8.23 23.43
N ALA A 145 -18.30 -7.71 24.31
CA ALA A 145 -18.49 -6.27 24.51
C ALA A 145 -17.20 -5.56 24.95
N PRO A 146 -16.53 -5.94 26.06
CA PRO A 146 -15.26 -5.31 26.45
C PRO A 146 -14.12 -5.51 25.45
N LEU A 147 -14.20 -6.54 24.60
CA LEU A 147 -13.19 -6.76 23.56
C LEU A 147 -13.24 -5.69 22.47
N GLN A 148 -14.37 -5.01 22.29
CA GLN A 148 -14.53 -3.95 21.28
C GLN A 148 -13.64 -2.72 21.51
N CYS A 149 -13.10 -2.54 22.72
CA CYS A 149 -12.10 -1.51 22.99
C CYS A 149 -10.93 -2.04 23.82
N ALA A 150 -11.14 -2.52 25.05
CA ALA A 150 -10.03 -2.99 25.86
C ALA A 150 -9.27 -4.14 25.17
N GLY A 151 -9.98 -5.14 24.65
CA GLY A 151 -9.37 -6.25 23.89
C GLY A 151 -8.65 -5.79 22.64
N ALA A 152 -9.31 -4.99 21.81
CA ALA A 152 -8.74 -4.39 20.61
C ALA A 152 -7.45 -3.59 20.91
N THR A 153 -7.44 -2.80 21.99
CA THR A 153 -6.29 -1.98 22.40
C THR A 153 -5.09 -2.84 22.76
N VAL A 154 -5.26 -3.82 23.65
CA VAL A 154 -4.13 -4.66 24.06
C VAL A 154 -3.68 -5.63 22.98
N TYR A 155 -4.61 -6.18 22.20
CA TYR A 155 -4.25 -7.09 21.11
C TYR A 155 -3.45 -6.37 20.04
N SER A 156 -3.88 -5.18 19.60
CA SER A 156 -3.12 -4.36 18.66
C SER A 156 -1.73 -4.05 19.21
N ALA A 157 -1.63 -3.59 20.45
CA ALA A 157 -0.36 -3.31 21.11
C ALA A 157 0.60 -4.52 21.14
N LEU A 158 0.08 -5.71 21.39
CA LEU A 158 0.86 -6.95 21.46
C LEU A 158 1.31 -7.44 20.09
N VAL A 159 0.41 -7.55 19.10
CA VAL A 159 0.76 -7.96 17.73
C VAL A 159 1.87 -7.08 17.15
N ASP A 160 1.84 -5.80 17.50
CA ASP A 160 2.79 -4.82 17.05
C ASP A 160 4.16 -4.87 17.75
N SER A 161 4.22 -5.37 18.98
CA SER A 161 5.37 -5.17 19.87
C SER A 161 6.00 -6.46 20.38
N VAL A 162 5.27 -7.59 20.30
CA VAL A 162 5.64 -8.86 20.94
C VAL A 162 5.82 -9.95 19.89
N LYS A 163 6.87 -10.76 20.08
CA LYS A 163 7.13 -11.99 19.33
C LYS A 163 7.04 -13.22 20.26
N PRO A 164 6.65 -14.39 19.75
CA PRO A 164 6.66 -15.62 20.53
C PRO A 164 8.03 -15.88 21.17
N GLY A 165 8.04 -16.37 22.41
CA GLY A 165 9.25 -16.63 23.19
C GLY A 165 9.85 -15.42 23.90
N GLN A 166 9.36 -14.19 23.65
CA GLN A 166 9.78 -13.01 24.41
C GLN A 166 9.16 -12.99 25.81
N ARG A 167 9.77 -12.20 26.69
CA ARG A 167 9.26 -11.92 28.03
C ARG A 167 8.52 -10.60 28.05
N VAL A 168 7.26 -10.63 28.46
CA VAL A 168 6.38 -9.47 28.44
C VAL A 168 6.02 -9.08 29.86
N GLY A 169 6.47 -7.92 30.30
CA GLY A 169 6.07 -7.30 31.55
C GLY A 169 4.73 -6.58 31.39
N VAL A 170 3.77 -6.83 32.26
CA VAL A 170 2.49 -6.11 32.32
C VAL A 170 2.39 -5.39 33.65
N VAL A 171 2.31 -4.06 33.61
CA VAL A 171 2.11 -3.23 34.81
C VAL A 171 0.63 -2.91 34.95
N GLY A 172 0.05 -3.34 36.06
CA GLY A 172 -1.35 -3.18 36.39
C GLY A 172 -2.22 -4.35 35.91
N ILE A 173 -3.11 -4.82 36.79
CA ILE A 173 -4.11 -5.87 36.52
C ILE A 173 -5.49 -5.24 36.65
N GLY A 174 -5.69 -4.20 35.85
CA GLY A 174 -6.97 -3.53 35.69
C GLY A 174 -7.63 -3.97 34.41
N GLY A 175 -8.22 -2.99 33.72
CA GLY A 175 -8.98 -3.28 32.54
C GLY A 175 -8.14 -3.94 31.43
N LEU A 176 -7.23 -3.15 30.89
CA LEU A 176 -6.35 -3.60 29.81
C LEU A 176 -5.41 -4.72 30.30
N GLY A 177 -4.87 -4.59 31.50
CA GLY A 177 -3.82 -5.48 32.02
C GLY A 177 -4.18 -6.96 32.03
N HIS A 178 -5.38 -7.31 32.48
CA HIS A 178 -5.76 -8.73 32.56
C HIS A 178 -5.98 -9.38 31.18
N LEU A 179 -6.43 -8.61 30.19
CA LEU A 179 -6.49 -9.06 28.80
C LEU A 179 -5.09 -9.12 28.18
N ALA A 180 -4.20 -8.17 28.50
CA ALA A 180 -2.80 -8.20 28.05
C ALA A 180 -2.09 -9.48 28.53
N ILE A 181 -2.32 -9.91 29.78
CA ILE A 181 -1.77 -11.17 30.30
C ILE A 181 -2.28 -12.36 29.50
N GLN A 182 -3.61 -12.46 29.29
CA GLN A 182 -4.20 -13.58 28.56
C GLN A 182 -3.72 -13.63 27.11
N PHE A 183 -3.78 -12.51 26.38
CA PHE A 183 -3.34 -12.46 24.98
C PHE A 183 -1.85 -12.77 24.84
N ALA A 184 -0.98 -12.13 25.64
CA ALA A 184 0.46 -12.35 25.56
C ALA A 184 0.82 -13.82 25.85
N ALA A 185 0.21 -14.42 26.87
CA ALA A 185 0.42 -15.84 27.19
C ALA A 185 -0.02 -16.75 26.04
N LYS A 186 -1.20 -16.50 25.44
CA LYS A 186 -1.71 -17.28 24.30
C LYS A 186 -0.94 -17.04 23.00
N MET A 187 -0.27 -15.90 22.84
CA MET A 187 0.68 -15.61 21.76
C MET A 187 2.05 -16.29 21.96
N GLY A 188 2.25 -17.01 23.07
CA GLY A 188 3.49 -17.74 23.36
C GLY A 188 4.58 -16.89 24.02
N ALA A 189 4.23 -15.78 24.66
CA ALA A 189 5.16 -15.01 25.49
C ALA A 189 5.21 -15.54 26.94
N GLU A 190 6.35 -15.34 27.59
CA GLU A 190 6.50 -15.54 29.03
C GLU A 190 6.07 -14.25 29.76
N VAL A 191 4.90 -14.29 30.40
CA VAL A 191 4.29 -13.07 30.98
C VAL A 191 4.75 -12.87 32.42
N VAL A 192 5.23 -11.66 32.72
CA VAL A 192 5.62 -11.20 34.06
C VAL A 192 4.71 -10.07 34.48
N VAL A 193 4.12 -10.14 35.66
CA VAL A 193 3.11 -9.15 36.10
C VAL A 193 3.63 -8.33 37.26
N PHE A 194 3.39 -7.01 37.19
CA PHE A 194 3.68 -6.06 38.26
C PHE A 194 2.38 -5.43 38.76
N SER A 195 2.11 -5.56 40.05
CA SER A 195 0.89 -5.06 40.70
C SER A 195 1.22 -4.26 41.95
N SER A 196 0.41 -3.27 42.31
CA SER A 196 0.56 -2.53 43.57
C SER A 196 0.21 -3.37 44.80
N THR A 197 -0.62 -4.41 44.65
CA THR A 197 -1.09 -5.29 45.73
C THR A 197 -0.90 -6.76 45.37
N ALA A 198 -0.76 -7.62 46.38
CA ALA A 198 -0.57 -9.06 46.21
C ALA A 198 -1.88 -9.83 45.96
N ASP A 199 -3.03 -9.22 46.27
CA ASP A 199 -4.35 -9.86 46.24
C ASP A 199 -4.72 -10.43 44.86
N LYS A 200 -4.16 -9.85 43.79
CA LYS A 200 -4.38 -10.25 42.41
C LYS A 200 -3.39 -11.27 41.86
N GLU A 201 -2.48 -11.81 42.68
CA GLU A 201 -1.48 -12.80 42.20
C GLU A 201 -2.15 -14.06 41.66
N LYS A 202 -3.07 -14.64 42.44
CA LYS A 202 -3.77 -15.87 42.04
C LYS A 202 -4.52 -15.68 40.73
N GLU A 203 -5.16 -14.53 40.58
CA GLU A 203 -5.90 -14.15 39.38
C GLU A 203 -4.95 -13.97 38.17
N ALA A 204 -3.86 -13.22 38.33
CA ALA A 204 -2.84 -13.03 37.30
C ALA A 204 -2.26 -14.36 36.80
N ARG A 205 -1.93 -15.28 37.71
CA ARG A 205 -1.46 -16.62 37.35
C ARG A 205 -2.53 -17.43 36.62
N GLY A 206 -3.79 -17.32 37.04
CA GLY A 206 -4.94 -17.91 36.35
C GLY A 206 -5.08 -17.42 34.90
N PHE A 207 -4.72 -16.17 34.62
CA PHE A 207 -4.71 -15.61 33.28
C PHE A 207 -3.49 -16.01 32.43
N GLY A 208 -2.48 -16.63 33.02
CA GLY A 208 -1.27 -17.09 32.31
C GLY A 208 0.02 -16.38 32.71
N ALA A 209 0.04 -15.59 33.79
CA ALA A 209 1.28 -15.03 34.32
C ALA A 209 2.23 -16.13 34.83
N SER A 210 3.46 -16.12 34.33
CA SER A 210 4.54 -16.99 34.79
C SER A 210 5.18 -16.47 36.08
N GLU A 211 5.32 -15.15 36.19
CA GLU A 211 5.89 -14.45 37.35
C GLU A 211 4.98 -13.31 37.81
N PHE A 212 5.04 -12.99 39.10
CA PHE A 212 4.27 -11.91 39.71
C PHE A 212 5.12 -11.19 40.75
N TYR A 213 5.13 -9.86 40.71
CA TYR A 213 5.87 -9.02 41.62
C TYR A 213 5.07 -7.80 42.06
N LEU A 214 5.38 -7.30 43.25
CA LEU A 214 4.87 -6.02 43.71
C LEU A 214 5.62 -4.88 43.02
N SER A 215 4.89 -3.86 42.55
CA SER A 215 5.46 -2.69 41.86
C SER A 215 6.39 -1.85 42.74
N GLU A 216 6.36 -2.04 44.06
CA GLU A 216 7.32 -1.43 44.99
C GLU A 216 8.72 -2.05 44.84
N ASP A 217 8.81 -3.33 44.47
CA ASP A 217 10.06 -4.08 44.36
C ASP A 217 10.12 -4.92 43.06
N PRO A 218 10.11 -4.26 41.89
CA PRO A 218 10.14 -4.94 40.60
C PRO A 218 11.49 -5.63 40.33
N GLY A 219 12.53 -5.30 41.09
CA GLY A 219 13.87 -5.86 40.94
C GLY A 219 14.00 -7.32 41.37
N LYS A 220 12.96 -7.95 41.92
CA LYS A 220 12.98 -9.39 42.26
C LYS A 220 12.76 -10.32 41.06
N ILE A 221 12.55 -9.76 39.87
CA ILE A 221 12.40 -10.51 38.63
C ILE A 221 13.60 -11.43 38.35
N VAL A 222 13.33 -12.62 37.80
CA VAL A 222 14.36 -13.65 37.56
C VAL A 222 15.37 -13.24 36.47
N LYS A 223 14.86 -12.63 35.40
CA LYS A 223 15.64 -12.06 34.27
C LYS A 223 14.98 -10.76 33.81
N PRO A 224 15.60 -9.96 32.93
CA PRO A 224 14.91 -8.82 32.31
C PRO A 224 13.78 -9.24 31.36
N ILE A 225 12.77 -8.38 31.17
CA ILE A 225 11.72 -8.49 30.14
C ILE A 225 12.16 -7.82 28.84
N ASP A 226 11.59 -8.23 27.70
CA ASP A 226 11.86 -7.63 26.39
C ASP A 226 10.88 -6.49 26.07
N VAL A 227 9.64 -6.60 26.55
CA VAL A 227 8.55 -5.66 26.28
C VAL A 227 7.82 -5.32 27.58
N LEU A 228 7.62 -4.05 27.87
CA LEU A 228 6.90 -3.53 29.04
C LEU A 228 5.58 -2.87 28.61
N ILE A 229 4.46 -3.50 28.91
CA ILE A 229 3.11 -2.96 28.71
C ILE A 229 2.69 -2.21 29.98
N ALA A 230 2.50 -0.90 29.88
CA ALA A 230 1.98 -0.09 30.98
C ALA A 230 0.46 0.08 30.82
N ALA A 231 -0.31 -0.77 31.52
CA ALA A 231 -1.77 -0.90 31.43
C ALA A 231 -2.51 -0.43 32.70
N GLY A 232 -1.83 0.31 33.57
CA GLY A 232 -2.41 0.94 34.75
C GLY A 232 -3.20 2.21 34.43
N SER A 233 -3.93 2.72 35.43
CA SER A 233 -4.62 4.03 35.35
C SER A 233 -3.66 5.22 35.29
N GLY A 234 -2.38 4.99 35.58
CA GLY A 234 -1.29 5.94 35.42
C GLY A 234 -0.01 5.19 35.05
N TYR A 235 1.05 5.95 34.74
CA TYR A 235 2.35 5.38 34.42
C TYR A 235 3.11 4.94 35.66
N PRO A 236 3.91 3.86 35.58
CA PRO A 236 4.79 3.49 36.67
C PRO A 236 5.90 4.54 36.88
N ASP A 237 6.56 4.46 38.03
CA ASP A 237 7.82 5.13 38.25
C ASP A 237 8.89 4.57 37.29
N TRP A 238 9.15 5.30 36.21
CA TRP A 238 10.02 4.83 35.12
C TRP A 238 11.45 4.52 35.57
N GLU A 239 11.98 5.20 36.59
CA GLU A 239 13.32 4.92 37.09
C GLU A 239 13.44 3.50 37.65
N LYS A 240 12.36 3.00 38.26
CA LYS A 240 12.31 1.64 38.80
C LYS A 240 12.31 0.57 37.72
N TYR A 241 11.77 0.84 36.53
CA TYR A 241 11.61 -0.18 35.48
C TYR A 241 12.63 -0.06 34.35
N LEU A 242 13.12 1.14 34.04
CA LEU A 242 14.03 1.42 32.93
C LEU A 242 15.48 1.28 33.35
N ASN A 243 15.84 0.07 33.76
CA ASN A 243 17.21 -0.34 34.06
C ASN A 243 17.43 -1.78 33.60
N ASN A 244 18.70 -2.12 33.37
CA ASN A 244 19.12 -3.40 32.81
C ASN A 244 18.75 -4.65 33.64
N LYS A 245 18.30 -4.48 34.89
CA LYS A 245 17.81 -5.58 35.72
C LYS A 245 16.39 -5.98 35.35
N ILE A 246 15.58 -5.01 34.94
CA ILE A 246 14.15 -5.19 34.67
C ILE A 246 13.87 -5.19 33.18
N LEU A 247 14.31 -4.18 32.42
CA LEU A 247 14.10 -4.12 30.98
C LEU A 247 15.39 -4.49 30.24
N ALA A 248 15.31 -5.44 29.31
CA ALA A 248 16.43 -5.85 28.48
C ALA A 248 16.89 -4.68 27.59
N ARG A 249 18.18 -4.62 27.25
CA ARG A 249 18.70 -3.64 26.28
C ARG A 249 17.91 -3.71 24.99
N LYS A 250 17.63 -2.55 24.40
CA LYS A 250 16.72 -2.38 23.25
C LYS A 250 15.27 -2.79 23.52
N GLY A 251 14.87 -2.90 24.79
CA GLY A 251 13.51 -3.23 25.17
C GLY A 251 12.49 -2.19 24.70
N VAL A 252 11.24 -2.66 24.55
CA VAL A 252 10.12 -1.85 24.04
C VAL A 252 9.18 -1.50 25.19
N ILE A 253 8.83 -0.22 25.31
CA ILE A 253 7.86 0.29 26.27
C ILE A 253 6.58 0.61 25.50
N VAL A 254 5.45 0.06 25.96
CA VAL A 254 4.14 0.26 25.34
C VAL A 254 3.20 0.91 26.36
N PRO A 255 3.14 2.25 26.40
CA PRO A 255 2.22 2.97 27.26
C PRO A 255 0.79 2.96 26.67
N LEU A 256 -0.19 2.52 27.46
CA LEU A 256 -1.61 2.46 27.05
C LEU A 256 -2.51 3.46 27.77
N GLY A 257 -1.99 4.19 28.76
CA GLY A 257 -2.75 5.18 29.52
C GLY A 257 -2.99 6.46 28.72
N ALA A 258 -4.20 7.04 28.83
CA ALA A 258 -4.54 8.33 28.24
C ALA A 258 -4.47 9.46 29.29
N GLY A 259 -4.13 10.68 28.86
CA GLY A 259 -4.32 11.90 29.67
C GLY A 259 -3.32 12.16 30.80
N THR A 260 -2.27 11.34 30.95
CA THR A 260 -1.20 11.55 31.95
C THR A 260 0.11 11.92 31.26
N SER A 261 0.85 12.88 31.82
CA SER A 261 2.20 13.21 31.34
C SER A 261 3.16 12.04 31.58
N MET A 262 4.02 11.77 30.61
CA MET A 262 5.04 10.72 30.69
C MET A 262 6.43 11.37 30.71
N ASP A 263 7.14 11.24 31.83
CA ASP A 263 8.50 11.74 31.98
C ASP A 263 9.48 10.56 32.00
N LEU A 264 10.19 10.34 30.88
CA LEU A 264 11.08 9.20 30.71
C LEU A 264 12.53 9.60 31.00
N PRO A 265 13.29 8.80 31.77
CA PRO A 265 14.68 9.09 32.09
C PRO A 265 15.57 9.00 30.83
N GLY A 266 16.07 10.15 30.37
CA GLY A 266 16.77 10.25 29.09
C GLY A 266 18.08 9.45 28.99
N SER A 267 18.84 9.34 30.09
CA SER A 267 20.11 8.60 30.10
C SER A 267 19.90 7.09 29.88
N PRO A 268 19.05 6.38 30.64
CA PRO A 268 18.68 4.99 30.34
C PRO A 268 18.13 4.79 28.93
N MET A 269 17.23 5.68 28.47
CA MET A 269 16.67 5.61 27.11
C MET A 269 17.76 5.60 26.03
N LEU A 270 18.78 6.45 26.17
CA LEU A 270 19.89 6.55 25.22
C LEU A 270 20.89 5.38 25.35
N PHE A 271 21.38 5.11 26.56
CA PHE A 271 22.51 4.18 26.76
C PHE A 271 22.11 2.71 26.72
N ASP A 272 20.87 2.37 27.11
CA ASP A 272 20.34 1.01 26.98
C ASP A 272 19.50 0.81 25.70
N GLY A 273 19.25 1.90 24.96
CA GLY A 273 18.62 1.89 23.65
C GLY A 273 17.12 1.55 23.67
N TYR A 274 16.41 1.90 24.73
CA TYR A 274 14.98 1.61 24.86
C TYR A 274 14.15 2.37 23.81
N SER A 275 13.03 1.76 23.41
CA SER A 275 12.09 2.34 22.45
C SER A 275 10.70 2.48 23.06
N VAL A 276 9.97 3.53 22.68
CA VAL A 276 8.57 3.72 23.05
C VAL A 276 7.70 3.46 21.83
N LYS A 277 6.75 2.53 21.95
CA LYS A 277 5.78 2.24 20.91
C LYS A 277 4.38 2.58 21.40
N MET A 278 3.79 3.62 20.83
CA MET A 278 2.41 4.02 21.13
C MET A 278 1.44 3.10 20.40
N SER A 279 0.31 2.77 21.04
CA SER A 279 -0.81 2.04 20.44
C SER A 279 -2.11 2.74 20.80
N LEU A 280 -3.03 2.85 19.85
CA LEU A 280 -4.32 3.51 20.01
C LEU A 280 -5.40 2.65 19.35
N VAL A 281 -6.06 1.79 20.15
CA VAL A 281 -7.08 0.80 19.73
C VAL A 281 -6.66 -0.04 18.50
N ALA A 282 -7.55 -0.87 17.96
CA ALA A 282 -7.27 -1.66 16.76
C ALA A 282 -7.78 -1.00 15.48
N THR A 283 -7.07 -1.20 14.38
CA THR A 283 -7.59 -1.00 13.02
C THR A 283 -8.65 -2.06 12.71
N ARG A 284 -9.50 -1.84 11.69
CA ARG A 284 -10.60 -2.77 11.37
C ARG A 284 -10.16 -4.23 11.28
N LYS A 285 -9.11 -4.51 10.50
CA LYS A 285 -8.58 -5.86 10.33
C LYS A 285 -8.07 -6.47 11.64
N VAL A 286 -7.30 -5.69 12.41
CA VAL A 286 -6.70 -6.18 13.66
C VAL A 286 -7.80 -6.46 14.71
N HIS A 287 -8.92 -5.72 14.65
CA HIS A 287 -10.08 -5.98 15.49
C HIS A 287 -10.75 -7.32 15.15
N ASP A 288 -11.00 -7.60 13.87
CA ASP A 288 -11.57 -8.89 13.46
C ASP A 288 -10.63 -10.06 13.84
N ASP A 289 -9.33 -9.93 13.56
CA ASP A 289 -8.32 -10.93 13.94
C ASP A 289 -8.30 -11.16 15.46
N MET A 290 -8.52 -10.11 16.27
CA MET A 290 -8.59 -10.20 17.73
C MET A 290 -9.82 -11.00 18.20
N LEU A 291 -10.99 -10.76 17.62
CA LEU A 291 -12.21 -11.49 17.99
C LEU A 291 -12.10 -12.97 17.65
N GLU A 292 -11.53 -13.29 16.48
CA GLU A 292 -11.24 -14.67 16.08
C GLU A 292 -10.22 -15.32 17.03
N PHE A 293 -9.13 -14.61 17.37
CA PHE A 293 -8.13 -15.09 18.31
C PHE A 293 -8.74 -15.36 19.69
N ALA A 294 -9.55 -14.44 20.20
CA ALA A 294 -10.21 -14.57 21.49
C ALA A 294 -11.18 -15.76 21.51
N ALA A 295 -11.95 -15.92 20.44
CA ALA A 295 -12.87 -17.05 20.25
C ALA A 295 -12.12 -18.39 20.20
N TYR A 296 -11.00 -18.46 19.47
CA TYR A 296 -10.21 -19.68 19.31
C TYR A 296 -9.46 -20.07 20.59
N HIS A 297 -8.84 -19.10 21.26
CA HIS A 297 -8.04 -19.35 22.47
C HIS A 297 -8.81 -19.24 23.78
N SER A 298 -10.12 -18.99 23.71
CA SER A 298 -11.00 -18.76 24.86
C SER A 298 -10.50 -17.62 25.76
N VAL A 299 -10.00 -16.53 25.17
CA VAL A 299 -9.65 -15.31 25.92
C VAL A 299 -10.94 -14.60 26.28
N LYS A 300 -11.15 -14.33 27.57
CA LYS A 300 -12.38 -13.73 28.06
C LYS A 300 -12.10 -12.62 29.08
N PRO A 301 -12.79 -11.47 28.98
CA PRO A 301 -12.71 -10.47 30.03
C PRO A 301 -13.34 -10.99 31.33
N THR A 302 -12.79 -10.58 32.47
CA THR A 302 -13.49 -10.73 33.75
C THR A 302 -14.46 -9.58 33.90
N ILE A 303 -15.75 -9.90 33.98
CA ILE A 303 -16.84 -8.92 33.91
C ILE A 303 -17.71 -8.93 35.16
N GLU A 304 -18.22 -7.75 35.52
CA GLU A 304 -19.34 -7.60 36.45
C GLU A 304 -20.52 -6.97 35.70
N THR A 305 -21.73 -7.52 35.87
CA THR A 305 -22.91 -7.10 35.09
C THR A 305 -23.81 -6.13 35.84
N PHE A 306 -24.27 -5.09 35.15
CA PHE A 306 -25.18 -4.07 35.68
C PHE A 306 -26.37 -3.87 34.74
N GLU A 307 -27.49 -3.40 35.27
CA GLU A 307 -28.64 -3.03 34.44
C GLU A 307 -28.35 -1.75 33.66
N LEU A 308 -28.74 -1.69 32.38
CA LEU A 308 -28.63 -0.48 31.57
C LEU A 308 -29.70 0.57 32.00
N SER A 309 -29.43 1.25 33.11
CA SER A 309 -30.23 2.34 33.68
C SER A 309 -29.33 3.45 34.21
N GLU A 310 -29.87 4.66 34.47
CA GLU A 310 -29.08 5.75 35.08
C GLU A 310 -28.40 5.28 36.36
N LYS A 311 -29.15 4.63 37.26
CA LYS A 311 -28.63 4.10 38.52
C LYS A 311 -27.59 2.99 38.32
N GLY A 312 -27.83 2.10 37.35
CA GLY A 312 -26.89 1.04 37.02
C GLY A 312 -25.57 1.60 36.51
N ILE A 313 -25.62 2.61 35.64
CA ILE A 313 -24.44 3.27 35.09
C ILE A 313 -23.70 4.07 36.19
N GLU A 314 -24.41 4.79 37.05
CA GLU A 314 -23.81 5.48 38.20
C GLU A 314 -23.11 4.51 39.16
N ALA A 315 -23.75 3.37 39.48
CA ALA A 315 -23.17 2.34 40.33
C ALA A 315 -21.91 1.72 39.69
N ALA A 316 -21.95 1.48 38.39
CA ALA A 316 -20.84 1.00 37.60
C ALA A 316 -19.66 1.99 37.58
N LEU A 317 -19.93 3.27 37.31
CA LEU A 317 -18.92 4.34 37.35
C LEU A 317 -18.28 4.47 38.74
N GLY A 318 -19.07 4.30 39.81
CA GLY A 318 -18.56 4.24 41.18
C GLY A 318 -17.59 3.08 41.42
N LYS A 319 -17.80 1.92 40.78
CA LYS A 319 -16.91 0.75 40.86
C LYS A 319 -15.73 0.78 39.89
N LEU A 320 -15.82 1.51 38.78
CA LEU A 320 -14.79 1.57 37.74
C LEU A 320 -13.46 2.15 38.24
N GLN A 321 -13.45 2.73 39.44
CA GLN A 321 -12.24 3.00 40.22
C GLN A 321 -11.44 1.72 40.60
N GLY A 322 -11.88 0.51 40.21
CA GLY A 322 -11.12 -0.74 40.41
C GLY A 322 -11.40 -1.96 39.49
N HIS A 323 -12.51 -2.04 38.73
CA HIS A 323 -12.89 -3.25 37.94
C HIS A 323 -13.71 -2.94 36.66
N PHE A 324 -13.77 -3.89 35.71
CA PHE A 324 -14.64 -3.79 34.52
C PHE A 324 -16.12 -3.94 34.86
N VAL A 325 -16.95 -3.26 34.07
CA VAL A 325 -18.39 -3.32 34.17
C VAL A 325 -18.99 -3.52 32.78
N CYS A 326 -19.92 -4.47 32.64
CA CYS A 326 -20.72 -4.71 31.42
C CYS A 326 -22.20 -4.51 31.75
N PHE A 327 -22.99 -3.94 30.83
CA PHE A 327 -24.43 -3.74 31.01
C PHE A 327 -25.29 -4.72 30.21
N TYR A 328 -26.51 -5.02 30.68
CA TYR A 328 -27.52 -5.81 29.97
C TYR A 328 -28.93 -5.19 30.04
N ASP A 329 -29.76 -5.47 29.03
CA ASP A 329 -31.17 -5.05 28.95
C ASP A 329 -32.12 -6.14 29.51
N ASN A 330 -33.07 -5.75 30.38
CA ASN A 330 -34.03 -6.62 31.06
C ASN A 330 -35.36 -6.84 30.29
N SER A 331 -35.50 -6.34 29.06
CA SER A 331 -36.72 -6.53 28.24
C SER A 331 -36.82 -7.94 27.61
N ASN A 332 -37.18 -8.94 28.42
CA ASN A 332 -37.38 -10.34 28.02
C ASN A 332 -38.64 -10.58 27.17
N GLU A 333 -38.47 -11.13 25.97
CA GLU A 333 -39.39 -12.15 25.41
C GLU A 333 -38.56 -13.39 25.05
N SER A 334 -39.03 -14.54 25.52
CA SER A 334 -38.40 -15.86 25.40
C SER A 334 -38.21 -16.28 23.94
N TYR A 335 -36.96 -16.47 23.51
CA TYR A 335 -36.65 -17.11 22.23
C TYR A 335 -36.47 -18.62 22.41
N PRO A 336 -37.07 -19.46 21.55
CA PRO A 336 -37.07 -20.91 21.75
C PRO A 336 -35.68 -21.49 21.51
N ARG A 337 -35.20 -22.28 22.49
CA ARG A 337 -34.14 -23.27 22.28
C ARG A 337 -34.65 -24.31 21.28
N GLN A 338 -34.24 -24.21 20.02
CA GLN A 338 -34.41 -25.34 19.10
C GLN A 338 -33.47 -26.47 19.53
N GLY A 339 -34.07 -27.66 19.68
CA GLY A 339 -33.50 -28.81 20.37
C GLY A 339 -32.27 -29.41 19.68
N LEU A 340 -31.48 -30.08 20.53
CA LEU A 340 -30.49 -31.08 20.14
C LEU A 340 -31.15 -32.13 19.24
N VAL A 341 -30.84 -32.07 17.94
CA VAL A 341 -31.12 -33.17 17.01
C VAL A 341 -29.94 -34.13 17.08
N SER A 342 -30.20 -35.38 17.49
CA SER A 342 -29.25 -36.49 17.44
C SER A 342 -28.79 -36.75 16.00
N PRO A 343 -27.56 -37.23 15.76
CA PRO A 343 -27.01 -37.31 14.41
C PRO A 343 -27.72 -38.40 13.60
N PRO A 344 -28.21 -38.12 12.38
CA PRO A 344 -28.54 -39.19 11.45
C PRO A 344 -27.24 -39.73 10.85
N ALA A 345 -27.14 -41.05 10.86
CA ALA A 345 -26.08 -41.81 10.21
C ALA A 345 -26.03 -41.55 8.70
N SER A 346 -24.81 -41.62 8.16
CA SER A 346 -24.46 -41.85 6.76
C SER A 346 -25.14 -40.96 5.71
N LEU A 347 -24.42 -39.92 5.26
CA LEU A 347 -24.60 -39.36 3.93
C LEU A 347 -23.22 -39.24 3.26
N GLU A 348 -23.12 -39.98 2.17
CA GLU A 348 -22.02 -40.01 1.23
C GLU A 348 -21.68 -38.61 0.71
N ALA A 349 -20.42 -38.44 0.27
CA ALA A 349 -19.95 -37.24 -0.37
C ALA A 349 -20.87 -36.81 -1.54
N SER A 350 -21.64 -35.74 -1.35
CA SER A 350 -22.24 -35.01 -2.46
C SER A 350 -21.42 -33.75 -2.71
N SER A 351 -20.70 -33.78 -3.83
CA SER A 351 -20.27 -32.60 -4.57
C SER A 351 -21.43 -31.62 -4.75
N ASP A 352 -21.30 -30.40 -4.23
CA ASP A 352 -21.75 -29.14 -4.86
C ASP A 352 -21.87 -28.04 -3.79
N ILE A 353 -20.83 -27.21 -3.68
CA ILE A 353 -20.88 -25.89 -3.02
C ILE A 353 -20.65 -24.85 -4.11
N THR A 354 -21.67 -24.05 -4.42
CA THR A 354 -21.54 -22.80 -5.18
C THR A 354 -21.94 -21.61 -4.30
N PRO A 355 -21.06 -20.63 -4.05
CA PRO A 355 -21.42 -19.36 -3.41
C PRO A 355 -21.90 -18.32 -4.43
N ARG A 356 -22.85 -17.45 -4.06
CA ARG A 356 -23.33 -16.30 -4.87
C ARG A 356 -22.61 -14.98 -4.52
N PRO A 357 -22.44 -14.04 -5.49
CA PRO A 357 -21.36 -13.06 -5.49
C PRO A 357 -21.79 -11.60 -5.26
N VAL A 358 -20.83 -10.79 -4.80
CA VAL A 358 -20.86 -9.32 -4.76
C VAL A 358 -20.50 -8.78 -6.13
N GLY A 359 -21.46 -8.19 -6.87
CA GLY A 359 -21.28 -7.12 -7.88
C GLY A 359 -20.28 -7.30 -9.05
N LEU A 360 -19.55 -8.39 -9.10
CA LEU A 360 -18.85 -9.03 -10.19
C LEU A 360 -19.50 -10.41 -10.20
N GLU A 361 -20.21 -10.79 -11.27
CA GLU A 361 -20.64 -12.18 -11.42
C GLU A 361 -19.38 -13.06 -11.52
N LEU A 362 -18.84 -13.45 -10.37
CA LEU A 362 -17.96 -14.60 -10.21
C LEU A 362 -18.81 -15.89 -10.27
N GLU A 363 -19.77 -15.94 -11.20
CA GLU A 363 -20.24 -17.21 -11.76
C GLU A 363 -19.19 -17.68 -12.77
N ARG A 364 -18.06 -18.09 -12.21
CA ARG A 364 -17.15 -19.09 -12.76
C ARG A 364 -16.29 -19.50 -11.60
N SER A 365 -16.43 -20.75 -11.18
CA SER A 365 -15.33 -21.45 -10.55
C SER A 365 -14.18 -21.39 -11.56
N VAL A 366 -13.33 -20.37 -11.46
CA VAL A 366 -12.11 -20.32 -12.24
C VAL A 366 -11.17 -21.32 -11.56
N SER A 367 -11.44 -22.60 -11.82
CA SER A 367 -10.53 -23.69 -11.51
C SER A 367 -9.28 -23.40 -12.35
N SER A 368 -8.25 -22.87 -11.70
CA SER A 368 -6.94 -22.79 -12.32
C SER A 368 -6.52 -24.21 -12.67
N LYS A 369 -6.45 -24.50 -13.96
CA LYS A 369 -5.90 -25.76 -14.49
C LYS A 369 -4.38 -25.70 -14.58
N PHE A 370 -3.77 -24.62 -14.08
CA PHE A 370 -2.35 -24.41 -14.17
C PHE A 370 -1.60 -25.47 -13.34
N PRO A 371 -0.61 -26.17 -13.91
CA PRO A 371 0.08 -27.24 -13.22
C PRO A 371 0.94 -26.66 -12.09
N SER A 372 0.54 -26.86 -10.84
CA SER A 372 1.26 -26.34 -9.67
C SER A 372 2.72 -26.80 -9.61
N ILE A 373 3.02 -27.97 -10.19
CA ILE A 373 4.39 -28.49 -10.31
C ILE A 373 5.32 -27.56 -11.09
N TYR A 374 4.79 -26.71 -11.98
CA TYR A 374 5.56 -25.66 -12.64
C TYR A 374 6.30 -24.76 -11.64
N PHE A 375 5.65 -24.45 -10.51
CA PHE A 375 6.20 -23.63 -9.44
C PHE A 375 6.81 -24.46 -8.30
N LEU A 376 6.23 -25.62 -7.98
CA LEU A 376 6.69 -26.47 -6.87
C LEU A 376 7.97 -27.25 -7.20
N ASP A 377 8.13 -27.69 -8.45
CA ASP A 377 9.31 -28.41 -8.95
C ASP A 377 9.51 -28.15 -10.45
N TYR A 378 10.09 -26.99 -10.76
CA TYR A 378 10.36 -26.56 -12.13
C TYR A 378 11.25 -27.57 -12.90
N GLN A 379 12.20 -28.22 -12.22
CA GLN A 379 13.08 -29.20 -12.88
C GLN A 379 12.32 -30.46 -13.28
N LEU A 380 11.41 -30.93 -12.42
CA LEU A 380 10.52 -32.04 -12.76
C LEU A 380 9.55 -31.64 -13.87
N TYR A 381 9.00 -30.43 -13.83
CA TYR A 381 8.15 -29.92 -14.91
C TYR A 381 8.90 -29.92 -16.26
N GLN A 382 10.11 -29.36 -16.33
CA GLN A 382 10.93 -29.37 -17.54
C GLN A 382 11.21 -30.80 -18.06
N ARG A 383 11.49 -31.75 -17.16
CA ARG A 383 11.72 -33.16 -17.54
C ARG A 383 10.45 -33.88 -17.99
N SER A 384 9.28 -33.42 -17.56
CA SER A 384 8.01 -34.06 -17.91
C SER A 384 7.54 -33.75 -19.33
N ILE A 385 8.16 -32.79 -20.04
CA ILE A 385 7.74 -32.30 -21.36
C ILE A 385 6.25 -31.88 -21.34
N ALA A 386 5.73 -31.47 -20.18
CA ALA A 386 4.36 -30.99 -20.06
C ALA A 386 4.25 -29.61 -20.71
N GLU A 387 3.28 -29.43 -21.60
CA GLU A 387 2.90 -28.10 -22.08
C GLU A 387 1.97 -27.42 -21.07
N LEU A 388 2.13 -26.10 -20.93
CA LEU A 388 1.21 -25.32 -20.12
C LEU A 388 -0.18 -25.37 -20.78
N PRO A 389 -1.24 -25.75 -20.05
CA PRO A 389 -2.56 -25.87 -20.62
C PRO A 389 -3.05 -24.50 -21.09
N ARG A 390 -3.57 -24.42 -22.32
CA ARG A 390 -4.25 -23.22 -22.81
C ARG A 390 -5.59 -23.08 -22.11
N ILE A 391 -5.72 -22.08 -21.25
CA ILE A 391 -6.93 -21.84 -20.47
C ILE A 391 -7.89 -21.00 -21.31
N THR A 392 -9.02 -21.60 -21.69
CA THR A 392 -10.09 -20.88 -22.39
C THR A 392 -10.93 -20.11 -21.37
N TYR A 393 -10.66 -18.81 -21.25
CA TYR A 393 -11.45 -17.89 -20.44
C TYR A 393 -12.39 -17.09 -21.33
N VAL A 394 -13.69 -17.04 -21.03
CA VAL A 394 -14.63 -16.23 -21.84
C VAL A 394 -14.42 -14.77 -21.51
N VAL A 395 -14.30 -13.97 -22.55
CA VAL A 395 -14.08 -12.53 -22.49
C VAL A 395 -15.24 -11.85 -21.74
N PRO A 396 -14.98 -11.06 -20.69
CA PRO A 396 -16.03 -10.29 -20.04
C PRO A 396 -16.70 -9.30 -21.01
N PRO A 397 -18.03 -9.11 -20.98
CA PRO A 397 -18.72 -8.18 -21.89
C PRO A 397 -18.18 -6.74 -21.82
N GLY A 398 -17.78 -6.31 -20.62
CA GLY A 398 -17.15 -5.01 -20.41
C GLY A 398 -15.83 -4.85 -21.18
N LEU A 399 -15.04 -5.92 -21.30
CA LEU A 399 -13.79 -5.91 -22.06
C LEU A 399 -14.05 -5.94 -23.58
N GLU A 400 -15.04 -6.70 -24.04
CA GLU A 400 -15.40 -6.74 -25.47
C GLU A 400 -15.76 -5.36 -26.01
N ALA A 401 -16.52 -4.57 -25.22
CA ALA A 401 -16.89 -3.20 -25.58
C ALA A 401 -15.67 -2.30 -25.84
N LEU A 402 -14.55 -2.54 -25.16
CA LEU A 402 -13.31 -1.75 -25.29
C LEU A 402 -12.50 -2.10 -26.53
N THR A 403 -12.86 -3.14 -27.29
CA THR A 403 -12.07 -3.61 -28.44
C THR A 403 -12.65 -3.22 -29.81
N LYS A 404 -13.69 -2.36 -29.83
CA LYS A 404 -14.41 -2.00 -31.06
C LYS A 404 -13.58 -1.22 -32.07
N ASP A 405 -12.75 -0.27 -31.62
CA ASP A 405 -12.02 0.67 -32.50
C ASP A 405 -10.53 0.32 -32.69
N ILE A 406 -10.19 -0.98 -32.64
CA ILE A 406 -8.78 -1.42 -32.60
C ILE A 406 -7.97 -1.00 -33.83
N GLY A 407 -8.58 -0.93 -35.03
CA GLY A 407 -7.85 -0.62 -36.26
C GLY A 407 -7.28 0.79 -36.29
N GLU A 408 -8.01 1.78 -35.76
CA GLU A 408 -7.56 3.17 -35.67
C GLU A 408 -6.56 3.35 -34.53
N ASN A 409 -6.88 2.84 -33.35
CA ASN A 409 -5.99 2.92 -32.18
C ASN A 409 -4.68 2.17 -32.39
N ALA A 410 -4.65 1.07 -33.14
CA ALA A 410 -3.41 0.41 -33.51
C ALA A 410 -2.51 1.32 -34.37
N LYS A 411 -3.08 2.07 -35.33
CA LYS A 411 -2.32 3.07 -36.11
C LYS A 411 -1.78 4.17 -35.20
N ILE A 412 -2.58 4.65 -34.26
CA ILE A 412 -2.17 5.65 -33.27
C ILE A 412 -1.03 5.09 -32.40
N TYR A 413 -1.15 3.86 -31.91
CA TYR A 413 -0.13 3.19 -31.10
C TYR A 413 1.19 3.09 -31.84
N PHE A 414 1.18 2.55 -33.07
CA PHE A 414 2.41 2.37 -33.86
C PHE A 414 3.01 3.70 -34.33
N LYS A 415 2.22 4.78 -34.38
CA LYS A 415 2.69 6.14 -34.69
C LYS A 415 3.24 6.87 -33.46
N ARG A 416 2.62 6.70 -32.27
CA ARG A 416 2.87 7.58 -31.11
C ARG A 416 3.52 6.91 -29.90
N ILE A 417 3.39 5.59 -29.73
CA ILE A 417 3.89 4.86 -28.54
C ILE A 417 5.02 3.92 -28.93
N HIS A 418 4.81 3.09 -29.96
CA HIS A 418 5.79 2.13 -30.46
C HIS A 418 7.17 2.76 -30.74
N PRO A 419 7.30 3.97 -31.31
CA PRO A 419 8.61 4.50 -31.62
C PRO A 419 9.55 4.68 -30.42
N TRP A 420 9.02 4.95 -29.21
CA TRP A 420 9.83 5.12 -27.99
C TRP A 420 9.69 3.96 -27.01
N MET A 421 8.76 3.03 -27.23
CA MET A 421 8.60 1.81 -26.45
C MET A 421 8.23 0.61 -27.36
N PRO A 422 9.13 0.19 -28.27
CA PRO A 422 8.86 -0.83 -29.29
C PRO A 422 8.99 -2.25 -28.73
N PHE A 423 7.95 -2.75 -28.06
CA PHE A 423 7.89 -4.14 -27.59
C PHE A 423 6.73 -4.98 -28.16
N LEU A 424 5.89 -4.37 -29.01
CA LEU A 424 4.89 -5.07 -29.80
C LEU A 424 5.37 -5.15 -31.25
N SER A 425 5.42 -6.33 -31.84
CA SER A 425 5.84 -6.45 -33.24
C SER A 425 4.77 -5.91 -34.17
N LYS A 426 5.11 -4.90 -34.98
CA LYS A 426 4.20 -4.37 -36.02
C LYS A 426 3.78 -5.44 -37.02
N ILE A 427 4.70 -6.32 -37.41
CA ILE A 427 4.44 -7.41 -38.35
C ILE A 427 3.46 -8.42 -37.73
N LEU A 428 3.80 -8.97 -36.55
CA LEU A 428 2.96 -9.98 -35.91
C LEU A 428 1.60 -9.42 -35.48
N PHE A 429 1.54 -8.15 -35.07
CA PHE A 429 0.28 -7.50 -34.72
C PHE A 429 -0.66 -7.40 -35.92
N ASN A 430 -0.16 -6.96 -37.08
CA ASN A 430 -0.98 -6.85 -38.30
C ASN A 430 -1.33 -8.22 -38.89
N GLU A 431 -0.36 -9.11 -39.03
CA GLU A 431 -0.54 -10.41 -39.71
C GLU A 431 -1.32 -11.42 -38.86
N ARG A 432 -1.07 -11.44 -37.54
CA ARG A 432 -1.63 -12.48 -36.65
C ARG A 432 -2.74 -11.96 -35.76
N LEU A 433 -2.68 -10.72 -35.26
CA LEU A 433 -3.67 -10.25 -34.28
C LEU A 433 -4.84 -9.52 -34.93
N LEU A 434 -4.60 -8.69 -35.95
CA LEU A 434 -5.65 -7.98 -36.68
C LEU A 434 -6.33 -8.82 -37.78
N SER A 435 -5.83 -10.02 -38.05
CA SER A 435 -6.46 -10.93 -39.00
C SER A 435 -7.90 -11.27 -38.57
N PRO A 436 -8.90 -11.13 -39.46
CA PRO A 436 -10.30 -11.49 -39.16
C PRO A 436 -10.48 -12.96 -38.74
N PHE A 437 -9.52 -13.81 -39.09
CA PHE A 437 -9.57 -15.25 -38.82
C PHE A 437 -8.97 -15.64 -37.47
N THR A 438 -8.34 -14.70 -36.75
CA THR A 438 -7.78 -14.98 -35.43
C THR A 438 -8.88 -14.95 -34.37
N PRO A 439 -9.08 -16.03 -33.60
CA PRO A 439 -10.08 -16.04 -32.54
C PRO A 439 -9.79 -14.94 -31.52
N ARG A 440 -10.79 -14.09 -31.23
CA ARG A 440 -10.71 -13.07 -30.18
C ARG A 440 -10.90 -13.70 -28.80
N GLY A 441 -9.88 -14.41 -28.34
CA GLY A 441 -9.79 -14.89 -26.97
C GLY A 441 -9.44 -13.78 -25.97
N LEU A 442 -9.53 -14.08 -24.67
CA LEU A 442 -9.20 -13.16 -23.58
C LEU A 442 -7.88 -12.41 -23.79
N GLU A 443 -6.82 -13.15 -24.13
CA GLU A 443 -5.46 -12.60 -24.25
C GLU A 443 -5.35 -11.51 -25.31
N VAL A 444 -5.99 -11.71 -26.46
CA VAL A 444 -6.00 -10.76 -27.59
C VAL A 444 -6.88 -9.57 -27.24
N SER A 445 -8.05 -9.81 -26.63
CA SER A 445 -8.97 -8.76 -26.20
C SER A 445 -8.35 -7.85 -25.12
N LEU A 446 -7.62 -8.43 -24.17
CA LEU A 446 -6.87 -7.69 -23.14
C LEU A 446 -5.80 -6.81 -23.75
N LEU A 447 -4.99 -7.37 -24.66
CA LEU A 447 -3.95 -6.61 -25.35
C LEU A 447 -4.56 -5.44 -26.14
N PHE A 448 -5.64 -5.68 -26.88
CA PHE A 448 -6.34 -4.64 -27.64
C PHE A 448 -6.95 -3.56 -26.76
N ALA A 449 -7.60 -3.94 -25.66
CA ALA A 449 -8.14 -2.99 -24.71
C ALA A 449 -7.03 -2.12 -24.08
N CYS A 450 -5.88 -2.70 -23.73
CA CYS A 450 -4.73 -1.96 -23.24
C CYS A 450 -4.12 -1.03 -24.31
N VAL A 451 -4.07 -1.44 -25.58
CA VAL A 451 -3.65 -0.57 -26.69
C VAL A 451 -4.57 0.64 -26.79
N ASN A 452 -5.88 0.42 -26.77
CA ASN A 452 -6.88 1.49 -26.80
C ASN A 452 -6.76 2.41 -25.57
N LEU A 453 -6.58 1.84 -24.39
CA LEU A 453 -6.41 2.59 -23.15
C LEU A 453 -5.14 3.46 -23.20
N VAL A 454 -3.99 2.90 -23.58
CA VAL A 454 -2.74 3.68 -23.60
C VAL A 454 -2.80 4.81 -24.64
N CYS A 455 -3.56 4.65 -25.73
CA CYS A 455 -3.77 5.70 -26.73
C CYS A 455 -4.78 6.76 -26.29
N SER A 456 -5.65 6.44 -25.33
CA SER A 456 -6.62 7.39 -24.79
C SER A 456 -5.98 8.46 -23.91
N VAL A 457 -6.63 9.61 -23.81
CA VAL A 457 -6.29 10.67 -22.85
C VAL A 457 -7.44 10.79 -21.86
N PRO A 458 -7.23 10.51 -20.57
CA PRO A 458 -8.26 10.68 -19.55
C PRO A 458 -8.55 12.15 -19.29
N GLY A 459 -9.79 12.44 -18.85
CA GLY A 459 -10.18 13.76 -18.38
C GLY A 459 -9.38 14.21 -17.14
N GLU A 460 -9.33 15.53 -16.90
CA GLU A 460 -8.47 16.14 -15.88
C GLU A 460 -8.74 15.62 -14.45
N GLU A 461 -10.00 15.38 -14.10
CA GLU A 461 -10.38 14.95 -12.75
C GLU A 461 -10.27 13.43 -12.52
N ARG A 462 -10.30 12.60 -13.58
CA ARG A 462 -10.44 11.13 -13.46
C ARG A 462 -9.45 10.37 -14.33
N THR A 463 -8.22 10.26 -13.83
CA THR A 463 -7.17 9.39 -14.41
C THR A 463 -7.43 7.88 -14.24
N ARG A 464 -8.26 7.48 -13.27
CA ARG A 464 -8.75 6.09 -13.12
C ARG A 464 -10.12 5.95 -13.79
N THR A 465 -10.11 5.82 -15.11
CA THR A 465 -11.34 5.72 -15.91
C THR A 465 -12.03 4.35 -15.75
N SER A 466 -13.26 4.23 -16.24
CA SER A 466 -13.99 2.95 -16.28
C SER A 466 -13.23 1.89 -17.07
N GLU A 467 -12.64 2.27 -18.20
CA GLU A 467 -11.88 1.39 -19.09
C GLU A 467 -10.64 0.86 -18.36
N TYR A 468 -9.92 1.75 -17.67
CA TYR A 468 -8.79 1.37 -16.82
C TYR A 468 -9.18 0.34 -15.75
N LEU A 469 -10.29 0.55 -15.03
CA LEU A 469 -10.74 -0.35 -13.97
C LEU A 469 -11.17 -1.73 -14.51
N VAL A 470 -11.87 -1.75 -15.65
CA VAL A 470 -12.26 -2.99 -16.34
C VAL A 470 -11.02 -3.77 -16.81
N ILE A 471 -10.05 -3.09 -17.41
CA ILE A 471 -8.80 -3.72 -17.86
C ILE A 471 -8.00 -4.26 -16.67
N LYS A 472 -7.83 -3.45 -15.61
CA LYS A 472 -7.07 -3.84 -14.41
C LYS A 472 -7.70 -5.05 -13.72
N SER A 473 -9.02 -5.04 -13.51
CA SER A 473 -9.73 -6.17 -12.93
C SER A 473 -9.62 -7.43 -13.79
N THR A 474 -9.79 -7.30 -15.11
CA THR A 474 -9.69 -8.45 -16.03
C THR A 474 -8.28 -9.03 -16.10
N LEU A 475 -7.23 -8.20 -15.98
CA LEU A 475 -5.84 -8.68 -15.88
C LEU A 475 -5.60 -9.48 -14.60
N LEU A 476 -6.20 -9.06 -13.47
CA LEU A 476 -6.15 -9.82 -12.21
C LEU A 476 -6.95 -11.11 -12.28
N GLU A 477 -8.12 -11.10 -12.95
CA GLU A 477 -8.89 -12.32 -13.21
C GLU A 477 -8.11 -13.31 -14.09
N ALA A 478 -7.40 -12.82 -15.11
CA ALA A 478 -6.53 -13.64 -15.95
C ALA A 478 -5.39 -14.28 -15.13
N GLU A 479 -4.83 -13.55 -14.17
CA GLU A 479 -3.83 -14.05 -13.22
C GLU A 479 -4.42 -15.15 -12.32
N VAL A 480 -5.58 -14.91 -11.70
CA VAL A 480 -6.30 -15.90 -10.87
C VAL A 480 -6.63 -17.14 -11.69
N ALA A 481 -6.97 -16.97 -12.97
CA ALA A 481 -7.22 -18.06 -13.89
C ALA A 481 -5.98 -18.88 -14.24
N GLY A 482 -4.77 -18.40 -13.94
CA GLY A 482 -3.52 -19.03 -14.33
C GLY A 482 -3.20 -18.85 -15.83
N VAL A 483 -3.76 -17.81 -16.47
CA VAL A 483 -3.42 -17.49 -17.86
C VAL A 483 -2.01 -16.93 -17.90
N LEU A 484 -1.08 -17.69 -18.49
CA LEU A 484 0.33 -17.33 -18.62
C LEU A 484 0.71 -17.22 -20.11
N SER A 485 0.67 -16.01 -20.68
CA SER A 485 0.95 -15.78 -22.09
C SER A 485 1.66 -14.47 -22.38
N LEU A 486 2.39 -14.42 -23.51
CA LEU A 486 3.08 -13.20 -23.94
C LEU A 486 2.13 -12.01 -24.13
N ARG A 487 0.88 -12.24 -24.56
CA ARG A 487 -0.07 -11.16 -24.87
C ARG A 487 -0.64 -10.53 -23.61
N VAL A 488 -0.92 -11.33 -22.59
CA VAL A 488 -1.30 -10.83 -21.26
C VAL A 488 -0.13 -10.10 -20.60
N PHE A 489 1.10 -10.62 -20.74
CA PHE A 489 2.31 -9.92 -20.29
C PHE A 489 2.48 -8.54 -20.95
N GLN A 490 2.30 -8.47 -22.27
CA GLN A 490 2.34 -7.22 -23.03
C GLN A 490 1.21 -6.25 -22.61
N ALA A 491 0.02 -6.76 -22.31
CA ALA A 491 -1.10 -5.96 -21.80
C ALA A 491 -0.78 -5.35 -20.43
N TRP A 492 -0.11 -6.10 -19.53
CA TRP A 492 0.41 -5.59 -18.26
C TRP A 492 1.42 -4.46 -18.44
N ILE A 493 2.34 -4.57 -19.41
CA ILE A 493 3.32 -3.51 -19.73
C ILE A 493 2.60 -2.24 -20.18
N LEU A 494 1.64 -2.34 -21.10
CA LEU A 494 0.86 -1.19 -21.59
C LEU A 494 0.05 -0.52 -20.46
N LEU A 495 -0.57 -1.30 -19.59
CA LEU A 495 -1.27 -0.79 -18.42
C LEU A 495 -0.31 -0.01 -17.51
N CYS A 496 0.90 -0.53 -17.28
CA CYS A 496 1.91 0.16 -16.49
C CYS A 496 2.34 1.48 -17.14
N VAL A 497 2.51 1.52 -18.46
CA VAL A 497 2.80 2.76 -19.21
C VAL A 497 1.70 3.79 -19.00
N TYR A 498 0.42 3.38 -19.08
CA TYR A 498 -0.71 4.26 -18.81
C TYR A 498 -0.68 4.79 -17.36
N GLU A 499 -0.47 3.92 -16.39
CA GLU A 499 -0.42 4.31 -14.97
C GLU A 499 0.73 5.29 -14.67
N ILE A 500 1.90 5.08 -15.28
CA ILE A 500 3.05 6.00 -15.18
C ILE A 500 2.70 7.35 -15.81
N GLY A 501 2.21 7.35 -17.05
CA GLY A 501 1.92 8.55 -17.82
C GLY A 501 0.78 9.40 -17.24
N HIS A 502 -0.13 8.79 -16.47
CA HIS A 502 -1.25 9.49 -15.83
C HIS A 502 -1.11 9.61 -14.30
N ALA A 503 0.09 9.39 -13.76
CA ALA A 503 0.41 9.53 -12.34
C ALA A 503 -0.55 8.75 -11.42
N ILE A 504 -0.66 7.45 -11.66
CA ILE A 504 -1.42 6.49 -10.86
C ILE A 504 -0.44 5.69 -9.98
N TYR A 505 0.43 6.39 -9.25
CA TYR A 505 1.27 5.84 -8.18
C TYR A 505 0.39 5.73 -6.92
N PRO A 506 0.20 4.54 -6.30
CA PRO A 506 1.08 3.37 -6.24
C PRO A 506 0.78 2.22 -7.22
N SER A 507 -0.28 2.29 -8.02
CA SER A 507 -0.68 1.17 -8.88
C SER A 507 0.41 0.79 -9.90
N ALA A 508 1.06 1.79 -10.52
CA ALA A 508 2.20 1.58 -11.41
C ALA A 508 3.32 0.73 -10.78
N TYR A 509 3.59 0.93 -9.48
CA TYR A 509 4.61 0.18 -8.74
C TYR A 509 4.24 -1.29 -8.54
N VAL A 510 2.98 -1.55 -8.21
CA VAL A 510 2.49 -2.93 -8.08
C VAL A 510 2.41 -3.60 -9.46
N SER A 511 1.95 -2.89 -10.49
CA SER A 511 1.87 -3.40 -11.86
C SER A 511 3.23 -3.80 -12.41
N ILE A 512 4.27 -2.99 -12.21
CA ILE A 512 5.60 -3.35 -12.70
C ILE A 512 6.20 -4.53 -11.93
N GLY A 513 5.90 -4.65 -10.63
CA GLY A 513 6.23 -5.83 -9.82
C GLY A 513 5.55 -7.09 -10.35
N ALA A 514 4.27 -6.99 -10.71
CA ALA A 514 3.53 -8.07 -11.36
C ALA A 514 4.15 -8.43 -12.72
N CYS A 515 4.49 -7.44 -13.56
CA CYS A 515 5.22 -7.67 -14.81
C CYS A 515 6.53 -8.45 -14.57
N ALA A 516 7.33 -8.06 -13.59
CA ALA A 516 8.61 -8.73 -13.30
C ALA A 516 8.42 -10.21 -12.96
N LYS A 517 7.45 -10.53 -12.09
CA LYS A 517 7.12 -11.92 -11.72
C LYS A 517 6.50 -12.70 -12.89
N TYR A 518 5.62 -12.07 -13.66
CA TYR A 518 4.96 -12.68 -14.81
C TYR A 518 5.97 -13.00 -15.93
N GLY A 519 6.89 -12.07 -16.24
CA GLY A 519 7.97 -12.27 -17.21
C GLY A 519 8.96 -13.35 -16.78
N ALA A 520 9.32 -13.39 -15.49
CA ALA A 520 10.13 -14.48 -14.93
C ALA A 520 9.40 -15.84 -15.03
N ALA A 521 8.10 -15.87 -14.75
CA ALA A 521 7.27 -17.05 -14.92
C ALA A 521 7.16 -17.48 -16.40
N LEU A 522 7.24 -16.56 -17.36
CA LEU A 522 7.33 -16.90 -18.80
C LEU A 522 8.74 -17.34 -19.26
N GLY A 523 9.71 -17.38 -18.35
CA GLY A 523 11.11 -17.70 -18.64
C GLY A 523 11.85 -16.58 -19.39
N LEU A 524 11.32 -15.35 -19.42
CA LEU A 524 11.92 -14.24 -20.16
C LEU A 524 13.13 -13.63 -19.45
N SER A 525 13.26 -13.84 -18.13
CA SER A 525 14.37 -13.33 -17.33
C SER A 525 15.67 -14.12 -17.48
N ARG A 526 15.61 -15.37 -17.95
CA ARG A 526 16.78 -16.25 -18.07
C ARG A 526 17.28 -16.25 -19.51
N HIS A 527 18.38 -15.56 -19.75
CA HIS A 527 19.08 -15.62 -21.03
C HIS A 527 19.89 -16.92 -21.12
N SER A 528 19.24 -18.01 -21.50
CA SER A 528 19.99 -19.21 -21.87
C SER A 528 20.78 -18.93 -23.16
N PRO A 529 22.09 -19.24 -23.20
CA PRO A 529 22.89 -19.16 -24.43
C PRO A 529 22.54 -20.27 -25.43
N SER A 530 21.82 -21.33 -24.98
CA SER A 530 20.96 -22.06 -25.91
C SER A 530 19.83 -21.12 -26.28
N GLY A 531 19.92 -20.54 -27.48
CA GLY A 531 18.88 -19.67 -28.05
C GLY A 531 17.50 -20.30 -27.91
N PRO A 532 16.42 -19.53 -28.15
CA PRO A 532 15.06 -20.08 -28.12
C PRO A 532 15.08 -21.40 -28.91
N GLU A 533 14.74 -22.51 -28.23
CA GLU A 533 14.41 -23.76 -28.90
C GLU A 533 13.57 -23.40 -30.11
N GLU A 534 14.12 -23.64 -31.30
CA GLU A 534 13.59 -23.36 -32.63
C GLU A 534 12.15 -22.82 -32.68
N THR A 535 11.90 -21.61 -32.18
CA THR A 535 10.72 -20.86 -32.58
C THR A 535 11.05 -20.46 -34.00
N SER A 536 10.37 -21.06 -34.97
CA SER A 536 10.66 -20.91 -36.40
C SER A 536 10.61 -19.44 -36.90
N ASN A 537 10.22 -18.50 -36.03
CA ASN A 537 10.10 -17.07 -36.31
C ASN A 537 10.95 -16.21 -35.36
N TRP A 538 12.05 -15.65 -35.89
CA TRP A 538 12.96 -14.75 -35.15
C TRP A 538 12.30 -13.44 -34.68
N ILE A 539 11.26 -12.97 -35.36
CA ILE A 539 10.54 -11.72 -35.01
C ILE A 539 9.85 -11.89 -33.65
N GLU A 540 9.34 -13.09 -33.37
CA GLU A 540 8.67 -13.43 -32.11
C GLU A 540 9.67 -13.55 -30.95
N ALA A 541 10.85 -14.12 -31.21
CA ALA A 541 11.94 -14.14 -30.24
C ALA A 541 12.39 -12.70 -29.87
N GLU A 542 12.53 -11.83 -30.87
CA GLU A 542 12.85 -10.42 -30.65
C GLU A 542 11.74 -9.68 -29.89
N GLU A 543 10.46 -9.96 -30.19
CA GLU A 543 9.32 -9.40 -29.45
C GLU A 543 9.37 -9.76 -27.95
N ARG A 544 9.73 -11.00 -27.62
CA ARG A 544 9.91 -11.47 -26.24
C ARG A 544 11.06 -10.75 -25.54
N THR A 545 12.21 -10.63 -26.20
CA THR A 545 13.38 -9.88 -25.70
C THR A 545 13.00 -8.43 -25.42
N ARG A 546 12.30 -7.79 -26.35
CA ARG A 546 11.90 -6.38 -26.21
C ARG A 546 10.88 -6.16 -25.10
N ALA A 547 9.92 -7.07 -24.93
CA ALA A 547 8.96 -7.02 -23.83
C ALA A 547 9.63 -7.15 -22.46
N TRP A 548 10.65 -8.00 -22.33
CA TRP A 548 11.41 -8.09 -21.08
C TRP A 548 12.21 -6.81 -20.80
N TRP A 549 12.90 -6.27 -21.81
CA TRP A 549 13.61 -5.00 -21.68
C TRP A 549 12.68 -3.83 -21.32
N ALA A 550 11.46 -3.80 -21.85
CA ALA A 550 10.45 -2.80 -21.47
C ALA A 550 10.15 -2.86 -19.95
N VAL A 551 10.05 -4.04 -19.36
CA VAL A 551 9.86 -4.19 -17.90
C VAL A 551 11.05 -3.64 -17.13
N ILE A 552 12.28 -3.98 -17.53
CA ILE A 552 13.49 -3.46 -16.87
C ILE A 552 13.52 -1.94 -16.95
N ILE A 553 13.30 -1.37 -18.14
CA ILE A 553 13.31 0.08 -18.34
C ILE A 553 12.26 0.77 -17.46
N LEU A 554 11.03 0.27 -17.43
CA LEU A 554 9.96 0.85 -16.62
C LEU A 554 10.22 0.69 -15.12
N ASP A 555 10.74 -0.45 -14.66
CA ASP A 555 11.11 -0.70 -13.25
C ASP A 555 12.20 0.27 -12.79
N ARG A 556 13.25 0.48 -13.59
CA ARG A 556 14.29 1.47 -13.30
C ARG A 556 13.74 2.89 -13.34
N PHE A 557 12.93 3.24 -14.34
CA PHE A 557 12.36 4.59 -14.42
C PHE A 557 11.45 4.93 -13.24
N LEU A 558 10.60 3.99 -12.83
CA LEU A 558 9.64 4.18 -11.75
C LEU A 558 10.31 4.44 -10.39
N ASN A 559 11.51 3.91 -10.19
CA ASN A 559 12.27 4.04 -8.95
C ASN A 559 13.18 5.29 -8.91
N LEU A 560 13.21 6.13 -9.96
CA LEU A 560 14.04 7.35 -10.00
C LEU A 560 13.80 8.29 -8.80
N GLY A 561 12.55 8.41 -8.34
CA GLY A 561 12.21 9.28 -7.21
C GLY A 561 12.45 8.70 -5.83
N CYS A 562 12.86 7.44 -5.76
CA CYS A 562 13.22 6.80 -4.51
C CYS A 562 14.19 5.65 -4.83
N PRO A 563 15.45 5.97 -5.17
CA PRO A 563 16.45 4.96 -5.54
C PRO A 563 16.77 4.00 -4.38
N ASP A 564 16.36 4.35 -3.16
CA ASP A 564 16.44 3.47 -1.98
C ASP A 564 15.41 2.30 -2.02
N ARG A 565 14.47 2.27 -2.97
CA ARG A 565 13.50 1.16 -3.13
C ARG A 565 14.13 -0.01 -3.87
N SER A 566 13.83 -1.22 -3.40
CA SER A 566 14.22 -2.45 -4.11
C SER A 566 13.59 -2.50 -5.50
N LEU A 567 14.43 -2.85 -6.47
CA LEU A 567 14.04 -3.10 -7.86
C LEU A 567 13.25 -4.41 -7.97
N SER A 568 12.25 -4.43 -8.85
CA SER A 568 11.40 -5.61 -9.08
C SER A 568 12.09 -6.67 -9.94
N THR A 569 13.03 -6.24 -10.78
CA THR A 569 13.80 -7.08 -11.70
C THR A 569 15.26 -7.17 -11.27
N GLU A 570 15.87 -8.33 -11.51
CA GLU A 570 17.30 -8.56 -11.29
C GLU A 570 18.15 -7.68 -12.23
N GLU A 571 19.43 -7.49 -11.89
CA GLU A 571 20.34 -6.73 -12.73
C GLU A 571 20.80 -7.57 -13.94
N PRO A 572 20.70 -7.05 -15.18
CA PRO A 572 21.18 -7.76 -16.36
C PRO A 572 22.67 -8.08 -16.29
N VAL A 573 23.02 -9.31 -16.61
CA VAL A 573 24.42 -9.76 -16.73
C VAL A 573 25.04 -9.33 -18.07
N SER A 574 26.38 -9.34 -18.15
CA SER A 574 27.12 -8.79 -19.30
C SER A 574 26.83 -9.49 -20.64
N ASN A 575 26.42 -10.76 -20.63
CA ASN A 575 26.07 -11.52 -21.83
C ASN A 575 24.57 -11.43 -22.20
N THR A 576 23.79 -10.63 -21.49
CA THR A 576 22.39 -10.37 -21.84
C THR A 576 22.28 -9.78 -23.25
N ILE A 577 21.42 -10.36 -24.07
CA ILE A 577 21.18 -9.93 -25.46
C ILE A 577 20.42 -8.60 -25.46
N LEU A 578 20.91 -7.64 -26.25
CA LEU A 578 20.25 -6.36 -26.49
C LEU A 578 19.28 -6.48 -27.68
N PRO A 579 18.19 -5.69 -27.69
CA PRO A 579 17.33 -5.56 -28.86
C PRO A 579 18.12 -5.18 -30.11
N ILE A 580 17.71 -5.70 -31.26
CA ILE A 580 18.29 -5.31 -32.55
C ILE A 580 17.82 -3.91 -32.97
N ASP A 581 18.33 -3.40 -34.08
CA ASP A 581 17.87 -2.13 -34.66
C ASP A 581 16.35 -2.12 -34.91
N ASP A 582 15.69 -1.03 -34.47
CA ASP A 582 14.23 -0.88 -34.51
C ASP A 582 13.65 -0.92 -35.93
N ALA A 583 14.31 -0.26 -36.88
CA ALA A 583 13.85 -0.21 -38.27
C ALA A 583 13.99 -1.58 -38.94
N SER A 584 15.08 -2.30 -38.65
CA SER A 584 15.33 -3.65 -39.14
C SER A 584 14.25 -4.62 -38.63
N TRP A 585 13.90 -4.54 -37.33
CA TRP A 585 12.82 -5.33 -36.75
C TRP A 585 11.45 -5.01 -37.35
N ASP A 586 11.10 -3.72 -37.48
CA ASP A 586 9.82 -3.27 -38.04
C ASP A 586 9.64 -3.65 -39.51
N GLN A 587 10.73 -3.76 -40.27
CA GLN A 587 10.74 -4.21 -41.67
C GLN A 587 10.85 -5.73 -41.82
N GLY A 588 11.07 -6.47 -40.72
CA GLY A 588 11.29 -7.91 -40.79
C GLY A 588 12.58 -8.26 -41.55
N THR A 589 13.58 -7.37 -41.52
CA THR A 589 14.87 -7.59 -42.15
C THR A 589 15.93 -7.80 -41.07
N ARG A 590 16.74 -8.86 -41.20
CA ARG A 590 17.89 -9.12 -40.33
C ARG A 590 19.15 -8.93 -41.15
N LYS A 591 19.78 -7.75 -41.03
CA LYS A 591 20.96 -7.38 -41.83
C LYS A 591 22.22 -8.14 -41.41
N ASP A 592 22.37 -8.44 -40.11
CA ASP A 592 23.53 -9.14 -39.54
C ASP A 592 23.12 -10.29 -38.61
N ASN A 593 23.92 -11.36 -38.60
CA ASN A 593 23.85 -12.41 -37.57
C ASN A 593 24.48 -11.98 -36.24
N HIS A 594 25.05 -10.77 -36.16
CA HIS A 594 25.66 -10.24 -34.95
C HIS A 594 24.60 -9.97 -33.87
N LEU A 595 24.72 -10.68 -32.75
CA LEU A 595 23.92 -10.44 -31.55
C LEU A 595 24.67 -9.44 -30.67
N TYR A 596 24.08 -8.26 -30.47
CA TYR A 596 24.57 -7.31 -29.49
C TYR A 596 24.26 -7.83 -28.08
N THR A 597 25.21 -7.68 -27.17
CA THR A 597 25.02 -7.99 -25.75
C THR A 597 25.32 -6.74 -24.92
N LEU A 598 24.97 -6.77 -23.65
CA LEU A 598 25.26 -5.66 -22.74
C LEU A 598 26.76 -5.33 -22.66
N SER A 599 27.63 -6.32 -22.86
CA SER A 599 29.09 -6.14 -22.95
C SER A 599 29.58 -5.52 -24.26
N THR A 600 28.74 -5.45 -25.29
CA THR A 600 29.13 -4.89 -26.59
C THR A 600 29.30 -3.37 -26.47
N PRO A 601 30.38 -2.78 -27.01
CA PRO A 601 30.60 -1.33 -26.97
C PRO A 601 29.44 -0.55 -27.57
N ILE A 602 29.10 0.58 -26.95
CA ILE A 602 28.02 1.47 -27.37
C ILE A 602 28.20 1.82 -28.85
N SER A 603 27.15 1.65 -29.65
CA SER A 603 27.18 1.91 -31.09
C SER A 603 25.81 2.40 -31.57
N PRO A 604 25.75 3.39 -32.48
CA PRO A 604 24.48 3.82 -33.07
C PRO A 604 23.79 2.68 -33.87
N LEU A 605 24.56 1.69 -34.34
CA LEU A 605 24.03 0.52 -35.08
C LEU A 605 23.07 -0.36 -34.26
N MET A 606 23.06 -0.22 -32.93
CA MET A 606 22.16 -0.97 -32.03
C MET A 606 20.70 -0.49 -32.12
N GLY A 607 20.45 0.70 -32.66
CA GLY A 607 19.14 1.34 -32.66
C GLY A 607 18.73 1.90 -31.28
N ARG A 608 17.61 2.63 -31.25
CA ARG A 608 17.22 3.41 -30.06
C ARG A 608 16.87 2.52 -28.88
N PHE A 609 16.12 1.45 -29.10
CA PHE A 609 15.70 0.59 -28.00
C PHE A 609 16.86 -0.22 -27.41
N GLY A 610 17.84 -0.62 -28.24
CA GLY A 610 19.10 -1.22 -27.78
C GLY A 610 19.90 -0.27 -26.88
N LEU A 611 20.04 1.00 -27.29
CA LEU A 611 20.68 2.05 -26.46
C LEU A 611 19.87 2.33 -25.19
N MET A 612 18.54 2.27 -25.24
CA MET A 612 17.65 2.44 -24.09
C MET A 612 17.83 1.32 -23.06
N ALA A 613 18.01 0.08 -23.52
CA ALA A 613 18.33 -1.07 -22.67
C ALA A 613 19.68 -0.90 -21.96
N GLN A 614 20.70 -0.42 -22.67
CA GLN A 614 22.00 -0.08 -22.06
C GLN A 614 21.86 1.05 -21.02
N ALA A 615 21.08 2.10 -21.33
CA ALA A 615 20.81 3.19 -20.40
C ALA A 615 20.11 2.70 -19.12
N ALA A 616 19.13 1.80 -19.25
CA ALA A 616 18.41 1.22 -18.12
C ALA A 616 19.31 0.35 -17.24
N SER A 617 20.25 -0.42 -17.81
CA SER A 617 21.23 -1.16 -17.00
C SER A 617 22.20 -0.22 -16.26
N LEU A 618 22.70 0.83 -16.92
CA LEU A 618 23.51 1.84 -16.22
C LEU A 618 22.72 2.52 -15.08
N LEU A 619 21.43 2.80 -15.29
CA LEU A 619 20.56 3.33 -14.25
C LEU A 619 20.37 2.34 -13.09
N GLY A 620 20.24 1.04 -13.37
CA GLY A 620 20.22 -0.01 -12.34
C GLY A 620 21.48 -0.02 -11.49
N ARG A 621 22.64 0.07 -12.13
CA ARG A 621 23.94 0.20 -11.42
C ARG A 621 24.01 1.46 -10.56
N VAL A 622 23.51 2.59 -11.04
CA VAL A 622 23.40 3.82 -10.24
C VAL A 622 22.51 3.59 -9.01
N MET A 623 21.36 2.94 -9.16
CA MET A 623 20.44 2.68 -8.05
C MET A 623 21.07 1.74 -7.01
N ASN A 624 21.72 0.67 -7.44
CA ASN A 624 22.42 -0.25 -6.54
C ASN A 624 23.56 0.45 -5.80
N PHE A 625 24.38 1.24 -6.51
CA PHE A 625 25.43 2.06 -5.91
C PHE A 625 24.88 3.03 -4.84
N LEU A 626 23.75 3.69 -5.13
CA LEU A 626 23.09 4.59 -4.17
C LEU A 626 22.48 3.84 -2.97
N ALA A 627 21.99 2.61 -3.18
CA ALA A 627 21.44 1.78 -2.12
C ALA A 627 22.54 1.23 -1.18
N GLU A 628 23.69 0.80 -1.70
CA GLU A 628 24.84 0.32 -0.91
C GLU A 628 25.40 1.39 0.03
N PHE A 629 25.34 2.66 -0.37
CA PHE A 629 25.76 3.80 0.48
C PHE A 629 24.92 3.92 1.77
N ARG A 630 23.73 3.30 1.84
CA ARG A 630 22.90 3.28 3.04
C ARG A 630 23.47 2.41 4.16
N ASP A 631 24.21 1.34 3.82
CA ASP A 631 24.68 0.34 4.79
C ASP A 631 25.94 0.80 5.56
N GLY A 632 26.25 2.10 5.53
CA GLY A 632 27.38 2.70 6.24
C GLY A 632 28.71 2.60 5.49
N THR A 633 28.69 2.21 4.21
CA THR A 633 29.86 2.21 3.34
C THR A 633 30.22 3.65 2.92
N THR A 634 31.52 3.92 2.73
CA THR A 634 31.98 5.24 2.26
C THR A 634 31.61 5.44 0.80
N PHE A 635 31.05 6.60 0.45
CA PHE A 635 30.72 6.97 -0.93
C PHE A 635 31.98 6.90 -1.80
N SER A 636 32.00 6.00 -2.79
CA SER A 636 33.13 5.90 -3.74
C SER A 636 33.01 6.96 -4.82
N THR A 637 33.82 8.02 -4.74
CA THR A 637 33.90 9.08 -5.76
C THR A 637 34.41 8.55 -7.10
N GLU A 638 35.25 7.52 -7.08
CA GLU A 638 35.79 6.87 -8.28
C GLU A 638 34.69 6.11 -9.04
N GLU A 639 33.87 5.33 -8.34
CA GLU A 639 32.76 4.59 -8.95
C GLU A 639 31.66 5.52 -9.48
N ALA A 640 31.30 6.55 -8.71
CA ALA A 640 30.38 7.59 -9.16
C ALA A 640 30.89 8.28 -10.44
N THR A 641 32.19 8.59 -10.52
CA THR A 641 32.82 9.18 -11.70
C THR A 641 32.79 8.23 -12.91
N ILE A 642 33.03 6.93 -12.70
CA ILE A 642 32.93 5.92 -13.76
C ILE A 642 31.50 5.86 -14.32
N LEU A 643 30.50 5.82 -13.45
CA LEU A 643 29.08 5.82 -13.84
C LEU A 643 28.70 7.10 -14.59
N GLN A 644 29.13 8.27 -14.10
CA GLN A 644 28.90 9.56 -14.79
C GLN A 644 29.50 9.58 -16.20
N ARG A 645 30.75 9.10 -16.37
CA ARG A 645 31.42 9.04 -17.67
C ARG A 645 30.73 8.07 -18.62
N ALA A 646 30.32 6.89 -18.14
CA ALA A 646 29.61 5.90 -18.95
C ALA A 646 28.26 6.45 -19.45
N LEU A 647 27.50 7.11 -18.57
CA LEU A 647 26.23 7.76 -18.91
C LEU A 647 26.44 8.91 -19.90
N ALA A 648 27.48 9.74 -19.72
CA ALA A 648 27.80 10.83 -20.64
C ALA A 648 28.18 10.33 -22.04
N ALA A 649 28.97 9.26 -22.14
CA ALA A 649 29.31 8.64 -23.42
C ALA A 649 28.06 8.12 -24.14
N LEU A 650 27.13 7.50 -23.41
CA LEU A 650 25.88 7.00 -23.98
C LEU A 650 24.97 8.14 -24.46
N VAL A 651 24.94 9.29 -23.76
CA VAL A 651 24.21 10.49 -24.21
C VAL A 651 24.68 10.98 -25.57
N ILE A 652 25.99 11.01 -25.82
CA ILE A 652 26.56 11.45 -27.10
C ILE A 652 26.05 10.55 -28.23
N VAL A 653 26.21 9.24 -28.09
CA VAL A 653 25.79 8.28 -29.12
C VAL A 653 24.27 8.28 -29.31
N ALA A 654 23.50 8.37 -28.22
CA ALA A 654 22.04 8.46 -28.30
C ALA A 654 21.55 9.73 -29.02
N ASN A 655 22.24 10.86 -28.84
CA ASN A 655 21.92 12.11 -29.53
C ASN A 655 22.31 12.06 -31.02
N GLU A 656 23.44 11.44 -31.36
CA GLU A 656 23.83 11.19 -32.75
C GLU A 656 22.79 10.32 -33.47
N GLU A 657 22.37 9.23 -32.82
CA GLU A 657 21.35 8.31 -33.33
C GLU A 657 19.99 9.00 -33.50
N GLY A 658 19.58 9.81 -32.52
CA GLY A 658 18.36 10.62 -32.60
C GLY A 658 18.41 11.61 -33.78
N SER A 659 19.52 12.33 -33.91
CA SER A 659 19.74 13.31 -34.98
C SER A 659 19.73 12.68 -36.36
N ALA A 660 20.40 11.53 -36.53
CA ALA A 660 20.47 10.79 -37.79
C ALA A 660 19.08 10.36 -38.31
N ARG A 661 18.12 10.17 -37.39
CA ARG A 661 16.75 9.77 -37.71
C ARG A 661 15.75 10.91 -37.67
N GLY A 662 16.20 12.15 -37.47
CA GLY A 662 15.34 13.34 -37.36
C GLY A 662 14.43 13.32 -36.12
N ILE A 663 14.78 12.51 -35.12
CA ILE A 663 14.02 12.34 -33.88
C ILE A 663 14.57 13.29 -32.82
N GLY A 664 13.63 13.83 -32.07
CA GLY A 664 13.86 14.93 -31.18
C GLY A 664 14.30 14.66 -29.78
N VAL A 665 13.38 14.03 -29.05
CA VAL A 665 13.61 13.66 -27.67
C VAL A 665 13.97 12.20 -27.68
N CYS A 666 15.27 11.92 -27.69
CA CYS A 666 15.78 10.56 -27.64
C CYS A 666 15.58 10.01 -26.22
N THR A 667 14.66 9.05 -26.05
CA THR A 667 14.36 8.45 -24.73
C THR A 667 15.60 7.89 -24.01
N PRO A 668 16.57 7.23 -24.67
CA PRO A 668 17.85 6.88 -24.04
C PRO A 668 18.59 8.07 -23.42
N THR A 669 18.64 9.22 -24.12
CA THR A 669 19.25 10.46 -23.60
C THR A 669 18.54 10.89 -22.32
N VAL A 670 17.21 10.87 -22.32
CA VAL A 670 16.40 11.23 -21.15
C VAL A 670 16.76 10.35 -19.95
N LEU A 671 16.77 9.02 -20.11
CA LEU A 671 17.12 8.09 -19.03
C LEU A 671 18.53 8.34 -18.50
N CYS A 672 19.50 8.57 -19.38
CA CYS A 672 20.88 8.84 -18.97
C CYS A 672 20.98 10.15 -18.19
N LEU A 673 20.32 11.21 -18.64
CA LEU A 673 20.28 12.48 -17.91
C LEU A 673 19.57 12.32 -16.56
N SER A 674 18.49 11.54 -16.47
CA SER A 674 17.84 11.20 -15.18
C SER A 674 18.80 10.47 -14.24
N ALA A 675 19.57 9.52 -14.75
CA ALA A 675 20.54 8.77 -13.95
C ALA A 675 21.65 9.70 -13.43
N ARG A 676 22.20 10.56 -14.30
CA ARG A 676 23.27 11.50 -13.96
C ARG A 676 22.82 12.51 -12.91
N ILE A 677 21.62 13.10 -13.07
CA ILE A 677 21.10 14.07 -12.09
C ILE A 677 20.75 13.41 -10.76
N THR A 678 20.19 12.19 -10.78
CA THR A 678 19.89 11.43 -9.56
C THR A 678 21.16 11.12 -8.78
N LEU A 679 22.21 10.66 -9.48
CA LEU A 679 23.52 10.38 -8.89
C LEU A 679 24.15 11.65 -8.28
N ALA A 680 24.09 12.78 -9.00
CA ALA A 680 24.63 14.06 -8.52
C ALA A 680 23.89 14.61 -7.30
N LEU A 681 22.55 14.64 -7.33
CA LEU A 681 21.72 15.13 -6.21
C LEU A 681 21.85 14.25 -4.96
N HIS A 682 21.94 12.93 -5.12
CA HIS A 682 22.09 12.02 -3.97
C HIS A 682 23.48 12.12 -3.33
N ALA A 683 24.55 12.23 -4.14
CA ALA A 683 25.91 12.47 -3.66
C ALA A 683 25.97 13.74 -2.77
N TYR A 684 25.26 14.80 -3.19
CA TYR A 684 25.17 16.05 -2.44
C TYR A 684 24.38 15.91 -1.11
N SER A 685 23.20 15.27 -1.14
CA SER A 685 22.27 15.26 0.01
C SER A 685 22.72 14.40 1.20
N LYS A 686 23.50 13.34 0.97
CA LYS A 686 23.85 12.34 2.01
C LYS A 686 25.33 12.36 2.43
N ASN A 687 26.20 13.21 1.85
CA ASN A 687 27.59 13.34 2.28
C ASN A 687 27.74 14.32 3.47
N PRO A 688 28.15 13.88 4.68
CA PRO A 688 28.28 14.73 5.86
C PRO A 688 29.35 15.82 5.71
N ALA A 689 30.41 15.58 4.93
CA ALA A 689 31.49 16.55 4.69
C ALA A 689 31.04 17.73 3.80
N LEU A 690 30.03 17.52 2.95
CA LEU A 690 29.43 18.56 2.10
C LEU A 690 28.35 19.38 2.84
N LYS A 691 27.83 18.87 3.97
CA LYS A 691 26.83 19.58 4.80
C LYS A 691 27.42 20.68 5.68
N SER A 692 28.74 20.65 5.94
CA SER A 692 29.39 21.49 6.95
C SER A 692 30.25 22.64 6.40
N SER A 693 29.98 23.12 5.18
CA SER A 693 30.66 24.26 4.51
C SER A 693 31.78 23.97 3.49
N ASN A 694 31.84 22.79 2.87
CA ASN A 694 32.76 22.57 1.73
C ASN A 694 32.00 22.39 0.42
N TYR A 695 32.06 23.45 -0.39
CA TYR A 695 31.78 23.52 -1.81
C TYR A 695 32.56 22.44 -2.57
N ASP A 696 31.86 21.67 -3.42
CA ASP A 696 32.49 20.77 -4.39
C ASP A 696 32.21 21.29 -5.82
N PRO A 697 33.19 21.95 -6.45
CA PRO A 697 33.03 22.49 -7.80
C PRO A 697 32.71 21.40 -8.84
N GLU A 698 33.10 20.15 -8.59
CA GLU A 698 32.92 19.06 -9.55
C GLU A 698 31.44 18.62 -9.61
N ILE A 699 30.76 18.53 -8.47
CA ILE A 699 29.31 18.23 -8.41
C ILE A 699 28.48 19.35 -9.06
N ASP A 700 28.90 20.60 -8.91
CA ASP A 700 28.24 21.75 -9.52
C ASP A 700 28.42 21.79 -11.04
N ILE A 701 29.63 21.51 -11.53
CA ILE A 701 29.90 21.37 -12.96
C ILE A 701 29.06 20.24 -13.55
N ILE A 702 28.95 19.10 -12.86
CA ILE A 702 28.14 17.97 -13.31
C ILE A 702 26.65 18.35 -13.30
N THR A 703 26.14 18.91 -12.21
CA THR A 703 24.71 19.27 -12.06
C THR A 703 24.33 20.36 -13.07
N GLY A 704 25.14 21.41 -13.20
CA GLY A 704 24.94 22.48 -14.16
C GLY A 704 25.05 21.99 -15.61
N GLY A 705 26.01 21.11 -15.91
CA GLY A 705 26.16 20.50 -17.23
C GLY A 705 24.97 19.62 -17.62
N VAL A 706 24.51 18.75 -16.70
CA VAL A 706 23.31 17.91 -16.91
C VAL A 706 22.06 18.76 -17.06
N ALA A 707 21.92 19.81 -16.26
CA ALA A 707 20.79 20.73 -16.36
C ALA A 707 20.80 21.48 -17.69
N TYR A 708 21.97 21.93 -18.17
CA TYR A 708 22.15 22.55 -19.49
C TYR A 708 21.79 21.60 -20.63
N ASP A 709 22.30 20.37 -20.62
CA ASP A 709 21.97 19.35 -21.62
C ASP A 709 20.46 19.06 -21.65
N MET A 710 19.84 18.98 -20.48
CA MET A 710 18.40 18.80 -20.35
C MET A 710 17.61 20.01 -20.85
N MET A 711 18.07 21.23 -20.57
CA MET A 711 17.42 22.44 -21.06
C MET A 711 17.42 22.50 -22.58
N ARG A 712 18.56 22.16 -23.21
CA ARG A 712 18.63 22.05 -24.68
C ARG A 712 17.63 21.04 -25.23
N LEU A 713 17.49 19.89 -24.57
CA LEU A 713 16.49 18.88 -24.93
C LEU A 713 15.07 19.43 -24.78
N CYS A 714 14.77 20.15 -23.70
CA CYS A 714 13.46 20.75 -23.41
C CYS A 714 13.09 21.83 -24.43
N GLN A 715 13.98 22.78 -24.69
CA GLN A 715 13.78 23.84 -25.68
C GLN A 715 13.51 23.27 -27.07
N TRP A 716 14.28 22.26 -27.45
CA TRP A 716 14.05 21.56 -28.71
C TRP A 716 12.68 20.88 -28.71
N ALA A 717 12.33 20.16 -27.65
CA ALA A 717 11.04 19.46 -27.52
C ALA A 717 9.86 20.43 -27.64
N ILE A 718 9.90 21.56 -26.92
CA ILE A 718 8.90 22.62 -27.02
C ILE A 718 8.81 23.11 -28.47
N SER A 719 9.94 23.39 -29.12
CA SER A 719 9.97 23.90 -30.50
C SER A 719 9.37 22.94 -31.53
N LYS A 720 9.29 21.65 -31.20
CA LYS A 720 8.84 20.57 -32.08
C LYS A 720 7.40 20.17 -31.82
N ILE A 721 7.03 20.00 -30.55
CA ILE A 721 5.64 19.78 -30.15
C ILE A 721 4.76 20.96 -30.59
N LEU A 722 5.26 22.21 -30.52
CA LEU A 722 4.52 23.39 -31.01
C LEU A 722 4.38 23.43 -32.54
N LYS A 723 5.20 22.69 -33.30
CA LYS A 723 5.16 22.67 -34.77
C LYS A 723 4.33 21.51 -35.33
N ASP A 724 4.22 20.41 -34.60
CA ASP A 724 3.45 19.23 -35.02
C ASP A 724 2.74 18.59 -33.82
N VAL A 725 1.40 18.74 -33.78
CA VAL A 725 0.53 18.29 -32.67
C VAL A 725 0.39 16.74 -32.64
N ASP A 726 0.90 16.05 -33.67
CA ASP A 726 0.76 14.61 -33.87
C ASP A 726 1.92 13.77 -33.28
N GLU A 727 2.84 14.40 -32.52
CA GLU A 727 4.17 13.87 -32.17
C GLU A 727 4.25 12.79 -31.06
N GLU A 728 5.38 12.09 -31.08
CA GLU A 728 5.87 11.06 -30.13
C GLU A 728 6.19 11.66 -28.74
N ILE A 729 5.17 12.02 -27.97
CA ILE A 729 5.36 12.48 -26.59
C ILE A 729 5.43 11.26 -25.67
N SER A 730 6.60 10.94 -25.13
CA SER A 730 6.76 9.91 -24.10
C SER A 730 6.63 10.52 -22.69
N PRO A 731 6.29 9.74 -21.64
CA PRO A 731 6.19 10.25 -20.28
C PRO A 731 7.56 10.39 -19.58
N PHE A 732 8.63 9.86 -20.15
CA PHE A 732 9.98 9.85 -19.56
C PHE A 732 10.55 11.26 -19.27
N PRO A 733 10.45 12.24 -20.20
CA PRO A 733 11.03 13.57 -20.00
C PRO A 733 10.42 14.33 -18.82
N LEU A 734 9.17 14.03 -18.46
CA LEU A 734 8.42 14.74 -17.40
C LEU A 734 9.08 14.59 -16.03
N SER A 735 9.54 13.38 -15.69
CA SER A 735 10.23 13.14 -14.42
C SER A 735 11.60 13.82 -14.40
N THR A 736 12.32 13.80 -15.52
CA THR A 736 13.62 14.48 -15.63
C THR A 736 13.47 15.99 -15.56
N ALA A 737 12.48 16.57 -16.23
CA ALA A 737 12.19 18.01 -16.20
C ALA A 737 11.91 18.47 -14.76
N TYR A 738 11.20 17.65 -13.98
CA TYR A 738 11.01 17.90 -12.55
C TYR A 738 12.33 17.91 -11.77
N TYR A 739 13.20 16.90 -11.91
CA TYR A 739 14.50 16.89 -11.21
C TYR A 739 15.43 18.02 -11.66
N THR A 740 15.37 18.41 -12.94
CA THR A 740 16.13 19.56 -13.46
C THR A 740 15.61 20.87 -12.89
N ALA A 741 14.29 21.02 -12.74
CA ALA A 741 13.72 22.19 -12.07
C ALA A 741 14.20 22.28 -10.61
N VAL A 742 14.21 21.14 -9.91
CA VAL A 742 14.75 21.04 -8.55
C VAL A 742 16.24 21.43 -8.49
N ALA A 743 17.05 21.01 -9.46
CA ALA A 743 18.46 21.38 -9.53
C ALA A 743 18.66 22.88 -9.81
N TYR A 744 17.93 23.47 -10.76
CA TYR A 744 18.02 24.90 -11.04
C TYR A 744 17.56 25.77 -9.88
N LEU A 745 16.56 25.32 -9.12
CA LEU A 745 16.17 25.98 -7.87
C LEU A 745 17.32 26.02 -6.88
N ASN A 746 17.99 24.88 -6.65
CA ASN A 746 19.13 24.81 -5.74
C ASN A 746 20.27 25.74 -6.19
N LEU A 747 20.56 25.79 -7.50
CA LEU A 747 21.56 26.69 -8.08
C LEU A 747 21.15 28.16 -7.90
N HIS A 748 19.87 28.50 -8.10
CA HIS A 748 19.35 29.85 -7.89
C HIS A 748 19.46 30.31 -6.43
N TYR A 749 19.09 29.47 -5.47
CA TYR A 749 19.25 29.81 -4.05
C TYR A 749 20.69 30.09 -3.64
N ARG A 750 21.65 29.43 -4.30
CA ARG A 750 23.07 29.62 -4.02
C ARG A 750 23.63 30.87 -4.71
N ASP A 751 23.43 30.97 -6.02
CA ASP A 751 24.12 31.95 -6.86
C ASP A 751 23.33 33.25 -7.04
N ASN A 752 22.04 33.25 -6.66
CA ASN A 752 21.10 34.35 -6.87
C ASN A 752 21.06 34.83 -8.34
N ASN A 753 21.31 33.92 -9.29
CA ASN A 753 21.33 34.23 -10.72
C ASN A 753 19.90 34.14 -11.29
N PRO A 754 19.36 35.22 -11.88
CA PRO A 754 18.02 35.25 -12.45
C PRO A 754 17.85 34.37 -13.70
N GLU A 755 18.93 34.01 -14.40
CA GLU A 755 18.86 33.13 -15.58
C GLU A 755 18.23 31.77 -15.22
N TYR A 756 18.48 31.27 -14.00
CA TYR A 756 17.88 30.01 -13.54
C TYR A 756 16.36 30.07 -13.40
N LEU A 757 15.79 31.24 -13.08
CA LEU A 757 14.33 31.42 -13.03
C LEU A 757 13.72 31.44 -14.43
N GLU A 758 14.40 32.04 -15.41
CA GLU A 758 14.01 32.00 -16.82
C GLU A 758 13.97 30.54 -17.33
N ARG A 759 15.02 29.76 -17.02
CA ARG A 759 15.07 28.32 -17.32
C ARG A 759 13.93 27.53 -16.68
N LEU A 760 13.53 27.85 -15.44
CA LEU A 760 12.41 27.20 -14.78
C LEU A 760 11.07 27.45 -15.49
N SER A 761 10.88 28.65 -16.04
CA SER A 761 9.68 28.99 -16.83
C SER A 761 9.58 28.15 -18.11
N GLU A 762 10.71 27.89 -18.78
CA GLU A 762 10.77 27.01 -19.94
C GLU A 762 10.40 25.55 -19.58
N LEU A 763 10.89 25.04 -18.44
CA LEU A 763 10.52 23.71 -17.95
C LEU A 763 9.03 23.62 -17.59
N LYS A 764 8.46 24.66 -16.98
CA LYS A 764 7.01 24.78 -16.72
C LYS A 764 6.23 24.67 -18.02
N THR A 765 6.67 25.36 -19.07
CA THR A 765 6.06 25.31 -20.40
C THR A 765 6.06 23.88 -20.96
N LEU A 766 7.19 23.16 -20.88
CA LEU A 766 7.25 21.76 -21.33
C LEU A 766 6.29 20.86 -20.56
N LEU A 767 6.23 20.98 -19.22
CA LEU A 767 5.34 20.18 -18.38
C LEU A 767 3.87 20.45 -18.72
N THR A 768 3.51 21.70 -18.99
CA THR A 768 2.15 22.11 -19.39
C THR A 768 1.78 21.49 -20.74
N ILE A 769 2.64 21.62 -21.75
CA ILE A 769 2.41 21.02 -23.08
C ILE A 769 2.25 19.51 -22.96
N CYS A 770 3.13 18.85 -22.21
CA CYS A 770 3.07 17.40 -22.04
C CYS A 770 1.84 16.95 -21.21
N ASN A 771 1.26 17.81 -20.36
CA ASN A 771 0.05 17.52 -19.58
C ASN A 771 -1.20 17.32 -20.46
N GLU A 772 -1.20 17.86 -21.68
CA GLU A 772 -2.27 17.58 -22.65
C GLU A 772 -2.36 16.08 -22.96
N ARG A 773 -1.20 15.42 -23.05
CA ARG A 773 -1.10 13.99 -23.35
C ARG A 773 -0.99 13.10 -22.10
N TRP A 774 -0.15 13.51 -21.16
CA TRP A 774 0.26 12.73 -19.99
C TRP A 774 -0.02 13.51 -18.71
N LYS A 775 -1.07 13.11 -17.99
CA LYS A 775 -1.55 13.83 -16.80
C LYS A 775 -0.56 13.83 -15.62
N VAL A 776 0.53 13.06 -15.70
CA VAL A 776 1.67 13.21 -14.78
C VAL A 776 2.28 14.60 -14.85
N GLY A 777 2.25 15.29 -15.99
CA GLY A 777 2.74 16.67 -16.11
C GLY A 777 2.04 17.65 -15.15
N GLY A 778 0.71 17.62 -15.11
CA GLY A 778 -0.10 18.47 -14.22
C GLY A 778 -0.12 17.99 -12.76
N LYS A 779 0.09 16.71 -12.47
CA LYS A 779 0.25 16.27 -11.07
C LYS A 779 1.62 16.60 -10.49
N SER A 780 2.68 16.56 -11.30
CA SER A 780 4.00 17.08 -10.93
C SER A 780 3.95 18.58 -10.58
N TYR A 781 3.02 19.32 -11.18
CA TYR A 781 2.65 20.68 -10.77
C TYR A 781 1.99 20.69 -9.38
N SER A 782 0.95 19.88 -9.16
CA SER A 782 0.14 19.87 -7.91
C SER A 782 0.85 19.40 -6.62
N LEU A 783 2.06 18.83 -6.70
CA LEU A 783 2.90 18.45 -5.54
C LEU A 783 3.29 19.64 -4.64
N GLN A 784 2.84 20.85 -4.99
CA GLN A 784 2.82 22.07 -4.17
C GLN A 784 2.06 21.94 -2.83
N THR A 785 1.26 20.90 -2.60
CA THR A 785 0.29 20.87 -1.48
C THR A 785 0.65 19.99 -0.26
N LEU A 786 1.86 19.44 -0.14
CA LEU A 786 2.24 18.65 1.06
C LEU A 786 2.61 19.53 2.28
N PRO A 787 2.18 19.19 3.51
CA PRO A 787 2.50 19.95 4.72
C PRO A 787 3.91 19.69 5.26
N ASN A 788 4.57 20.79 5.64
CA ASN A 788 5.74 20.98 6.49
C ASN A 788 6.19 19.80 7.38
N SER A 789 6.86 18.80 6.80
CA SER A 789 7.66 17.85 7.57
C SER A 789 9.02 17.60 6.91
N GLY A 790 10.08 18.12 7.52
CA GLY A 790 11.41 17.49 7.50
C GLY A 790 12.46 17.91 6.46
N THR A 791 12.14 18.61 5.36
CA THR A 791 13.16 19.01 4.36
C THR A 791 13.09 20.51 4.08
N ARG A 792 13.66 21.32 4.99
CA ARG A 792 13.57 22.80 4.99
C ARG A 792 14.22 23.51 3.79
N LEU A 793 14.88 22.82 2.87
CA LEU A 793 15.49 23.44 1.69
C LEU A 793 14.77 23.15 0.36
N PHE A 794 13.93 22.10 0.27
CA PHE A 794 13.37 21.65 -1.02
C PHE A 794 11.90 22.05 -1.24
N ASN A 795 11.06 22.13 -0.19
CA ASN A 795 9.61 22.30 -0.36
C ASN A 795 9.11 23.74 -0.22
N ALA A 796 9.76 24.60 0.57
CA ALA A 796 9.33 25.99 0.74
C ALA A 796 9.49 26.83 -0.54
N SER A 797 10.35 26.36 -1.43
CA SER A 797 10.88 27.07 -2.59
C SER A 797 10.16 26.79 -3.92
N LEU A 798 9.51 25.63 -4.04
CA LEU A 798 8.74 25.26 -5.21
C LEU A 798 7.35 25.93 -5.25
N ARG A 799 6.81 26.33 -4.08
CA ARG A 799 5.49 27.00 -4.00
C ARG A 799 5.49 28.38 -4.65
N SER A 800 6.55 29.17 -4.48
CA SER A 800 6.57 30.57 -4.93
C SER A 800 6.65 30.79 -6.45
N ILE A 801 6.86 29.75 -7.26
CA ILE A 801 6.98 29.88 -8.73
C ILE A 801 5.70 29.45 -9.48
N PHE A 802 4.82 28.72 -8.79
CA PHE A 802 3.63 28.16 -9.41
C PHE A 802 2.31 28.68 -8.84
N GLU A 803 2.38 29.50 -7.78
CA GLU A 803 1.24 30.24 -7.22
C GLU A 803 1.10 31.68 -7.75
N ASP A 804 2.04 32.18 -8.56
CA ASP A 804 1.92 33.52 -9.16
C ASP A 804 1.25 33.44 -10.54
N ASP A 805 -0.08 33.64 -10.54
CA ASP A 805 -0.83 34.48 -11.48
C ASP A 805 -1.46 35.65 -10.70
#